data_AF-A0A943GXP7-F1
#
_entry.id   AF-A0A943GXP7-F1
#
_cell.length_a   1.000
_cell.length_b   1.000
_cell.length_c   1.000
_cell.angle_alpha   90.00
_cell.angle_beta   90.00
_cell.angle_gamma   90.00
#
_symmetry.space_group_name_H-M   'P 1'
#
loop_
_entity.id
_entity.type
_entity.pdbx_description
1 polymer ?
#
loop_
_entity_poly.entity_id
_entity_poly.type
_entity_poly.pdbx_seq_one_letter_code
_entity_poly.pdbx_strand_id
1 'polypeptide(L)'
;MTSTSMQINCADIKNRAERDWIGIMKKNEKRRMRIFSGALSIMLTAAAAGAMPVLAEETGKDWGEYKMDNDGYGYLTANFPDQFTSEYIIEENSVSVVQKTEALMLTLNEEEKKELLQADGYWRGIPRVGIPEIVFYEAENKTPAPGAASVFASYDEENAVVYGKAAAQTVKVSGANAIESDALNAGEEKSAPDEALENAVTTALNQNGIITGLSKKFCDKNVDGMSQEEIDTAVGNILTCIGEAGYFGMVQISRDGLAAIDSDAPETIKLALDGEKDPEAEKTSAAAGAVLLKNENKTLPLKQAPEMQVTSEDTMTETAAEGTSILYIASNEKALSKEQQNFLTEKISAAKAENKKVILVLATSQAIDIEKWAGDCDAILEVWQSIEDESGLIASLLSGETIPGGRLTTAWSDTDAAWNAGYGLSYTQFSYEFVSAEPASENEEDYGLDVTVKVTNTGKLPGADTVQIYTEDGERKTLSAVKKTEVLQAGEEREMVIHISQRGLGTLKDGEWTVQEGNRKLFIAHNAEDETVEAEVEIKAAKSGVSLQAEAPQSAEAGEPFDVKVNTPINVISLQMMDAEGNVYQPVDVLKENMGDSIQFTYTLKIDQAGKAQINIFTTTPEGLSESAAAQVEVEIQ
;
A
#
# COMPACT_ATOMS: atom_id res chain seq x y z
N MET A 1 -11.00 -26.10 -30.77
CA MET A 1 -10.53 -26.58 -32.10
C MET A 1 -9.10 -26.08 -32.31
N THR A 2 -8.09 -26.88 -32.68
CA THR A 2 -8.11 -27.97 -33.66
C THR A 2 -7.43 -29.24 -33.16
N SER A 3 -8.21 -30.34 -33.08
CA SER A 3 -7.83 -31.76 -32.94
C SER A 3 -6.33 -32.11 -32.77
N THR A 4 -5.90 -32.42 -31.55
CA THR A 4 -4.63 -33.14 -31.30
C THR A 4 -4.90 -34.64 -31.32
N SER A 5 -4.66 -35.29 -32.46
CA SER A 5 -4.63 -36.75 -32.53
C SER A 5 -3.42 -37.28 -31.75
N MET A 6 -3.62 -38.08 -30.71
CA MET A 6 -2.53 -38.77 -30.00
C MET A 6 -2.40 -40.20 -30.52
N GLN A 7 -1.26 -40.53 -31.14
CA GLN A 7 -0.94 -41.90 -31.57
C GLN A 7 -0.18 -42.65 -30.47
N ILE A 8 -0.71 -43.80 -30.04
CA ILE A 8 -0.10 -44.63 -28.98
C ILE A 8 0.16 -46.04 -29.52
N ASN A 9 1.41 -46.52 -29.36
CA ASN A 9 1.83 -47.86 -29.76
C ASN A 9 1.36 -48.91 -28.72
N CYS A 10 0.46 -49.81 -29.12
CA CYS A 10 -0.25 -50.72 -28.20
C CYS A 10 0.36 -52.13 -28.06
N ALA A 11 1.61 -52.35 -28.48
CA ALA A 11 2.21 -53.70 -28.54
C ALA A 11 2.36 -54.39 -27.16
N ASP A 12 2.49 -53.65 -26.05
CA ASP A 12 2.78 -54.21 -24.72
C ASP A 12 1.55 -54.44 -23.81
N ILE A 13 0.37 -53.94 -24.17
CA ILE A 13 -0.79 -53.87 -23.25
C ILE A 13 -1.57 -55.20 -23.19
N LYS A 14 -1.44 -56.06 -24.21
CA LYS A 14 -2.30 -57.24 -24.40
C LYS A 14 -2.11 -58.36 -23.35
N ASN A 15 -0.94 -58.46 -22.71
CA ASN A 15 -0.60 -59.63 -21.88
C ASN A 15 -0.96 -59.49 -20.39
N ARG A 16 -1.36 -58.31 -19.91
CA ARG A 16 -1.72 -58.09 -18.49
C ARG A 16 -3.24 -58.07 -18.22
N ALA A 17 -4.08 -57.78 -19.21
CA ALA A 17 -5.49 -57.47 -18.98
C ALA A 17 -6.42 -58.67 -18.71
N GLU A 18 -6.08 -59.87 -19.17
CA GLU A 18 -7.01 -61.02 -19.12
C GLU A 18 -7.16 -61.69 -17.75
N ARG A 19 -6.23 -61.48 -16.80
CA ARG A 19 -6.22 -62.22 -15.52
C ARG A 19 -6.96 -61.56 -14.36
N ASP A 20 -7.17 -60.25 -14.37
CA ASP A 20 -7.68 -59.51 -13.20
C ASP A 20 -9.17 -59.10 -13.32
N TRP A 21 -9.80 -59.28 -14.48
CA TRP A 21 -11.07 -58.62 -14.81
C TRP A 21 -12.32 -59.20 -14.12
N ILE A 22 -12.35 -60.48 -13.74
CA ILE A 22 -13.56 -61.12 -13.14
C ILE A 22 -13.61 -60.95 -11.61
N GLY A 23 -12.48 -60.69 -10.95
CA GLY A 23 -12.41 -60.57 -9.49
C GLY A 23 -12.80 -59.18 -8.96
N ILE A 24 -12.56 -58.13 -9.74
CA ILE A 24 -12.64 -56.73 -9.29
C ILE A 24 -14.09 -56.21 -9.27
N MET A 25 -14.98 -56.73 -10.12
CA MET A 25 -16.36 -56.22 -10.28
C MET A 25 -17.34 -56.58 -9.13
N LYS A 26 -16.92 -57.34 -8.09
CA LYS A 26 -17.86 -57.83 -7.05
C LYS A 26 -17.62 -57.37 -5.61
N LYS A 27 -16.58 -56.58 -5.28
CA LYS A 27 -16.38 -56.14 -3.87
C LYS A 27 -15.88 -54.71 -3.68
N ASN A 28 -16.79 -53.92 -3.10
CA ASN A 28 -16.64 -52.80 -2.16
C ASN A 28 -16.39 -51.37 -2.66
N GLU A 29 -17.37 -50.54 -2.27
CA GLU A 29 -17.39 -49.09 -2.14
C GLU A 29 -16.26 -48.57 -1.22
N LYS A 30 -15.43 -47.67 -1.77
CA LYS A 30 -14.69 -46.53 -1.17
C LYS A 30 -13.38 -46.30 -1.93
N ARG A 31 -13.36 -45.29 -2.82
CA ARG A 31 -12.21 -44.47 -3.31
C ARG A 31 -12.49 -43.95 -4.73
N ARG A 32 -12.74 -42.64 -4.89
CA ARG A 32 -13.01 -41.98 -6.19
C ARG A 32 -11.78 -41.38 -6.90
N MET A 33 -10.56 -41.50 -6.36
CA MET A 33 -9.31 -41.22 -7.09
C MET A 33 -8.80 -42.40 -7.97
N ARG A 34 -9.65 -43.40 -8.27
CA ARG A 34 -9.32 -44.48 -9.23
C ARG A 34 -10.05 -44.38 -10.57
N ILE A 35 -10.94 -43.40 -10.73
CA ILE A 35 -11.83 -43.37 -11.89
C ILE A 35 -11.10 -42.89 -13.15
N PHE A 36 -10.13 -41.96 -13.03
CA PHE A 36 -9.40 -41.45 -14.20
C PHE A 36 -8.38 -42.45 -14.77
N SER A 37 -7.58 -43.12 -13.90
CA SER A 37 -6.70 -44.20 -14.36
C SER A 37 -7.48 -45.45 -14.77
N GLY A 38 -8.63 -45.70 -14.15
CA GLY A 38 -9.55 -46.79 -14.49
C GLY A 38 -10.18 -46.60 -15.87
N ALA A 39 -10.76 -45.43 -16.17
CA ALA A 39 -11.40 -45.16 -17.45
C ALA A 39 -10.40 -45.14 -18.62
N LEU A 40 -9.21 -44.55 -18.43
CA LEU A 40 -8.14 -44.57 -19.43
C LEU A 40 -7.58 -45.98 -19.63
N SER A 41 -7.40 -46.75 -18.55
CA SER A 41 -6.98 -48.16 -18.64
C SER A 41 -8.04 -49.04 -19.29
N ILE A 42 -9.33 -48.82 -19.02
CA ILE A 42 -10.45 -49.54 -19.67
C ILE A 42 -10.50 -49.20 -21.17
N MET A 43 -10.34 -47.94 -21.57
CA MET A 43 -10.31 -47.54 -22.97
C MET A 43 -9.09 -48.10 -23.72
N LEU A 44 -7.90 -48.06 -23.12
CA LEU A 44 -6.68 -48.68 -23.68
C LEU A 44 -6.79 -50.20 -23.77
N THR A 45 -7.49 -50.84 -22.82
CA THR A 45 -7.72 -52.29 -22.81
C THR A 45 -8.77 -52.72 -23.84
N ALA A 46 -9.87 -51.98 -23.98
CA ALA A 46 -10.91 -52.22 -24.98
C ALA A 46 -10.40 -51.96 -26.41
N ALA A 47 -9.53 -50.97 -26.57
CA ALA A 47 -8.76 -50.71 -27.79
C ALA A 47 -7.83 -51.89 -28.16
N ALA A 48 -7.03 -52.39 -27.20
CA ALA A 48 -6.13 -53.52 -27.42
C ALA A 48 -6.88 -54.85 -27.69
N ALA A 49 -8.14 -54.96 -27.27
CA ALA A 49 -9.00 -56.13 -27.47
C ALA A 49 -9.92 -56.04 -28.70
N GLY A 50 -9.91 -54.94 -29.45
CA GLY A 50 -10.77 -54.75 -30.63
C GLY A 50 -12.26 -54.53 -30.33
N ALA A 51 -12.61 -54.14 -29.10
CA ALA A 51 -13.99 -54.00 -28.62
C ALA A 51 -14.59 -52.59 -28.77
N MET A 52 -13.83 -51.63 -29.31
CA MET A 52 -14.27 -50.25 -29.58
C MET A 52 -15.58 -50.13 -30.39
N PRO A 53 -15.84 -50.95 -31.44
CA PRO A 53 -17.09 -50.87 -32.19
C PRO A 53 -18.34 -51.21 -31.36
N VAL A 54 -18.21 -52.11 -30.38
CA VAL A 54 -19.31 -52.54 -29.50
C VAL A 54 -19.65 -51.42 -28.49
N LEU A 55 -18.63 -50.72 -27.98
CA LEU A 55 -18.81 -49.56 -27.09
C LEU A 55 -19.46 -48.37 -27.82
N ALA A 56 -19.13 -48.15 -29.09
CA ALA A 56 -19.76 -47.10 -29.89
C ALA A 56 -21.25 -47.41 -30.17
N GLU A 57 -21.58 -48.68 -30.43
CA GLU A 57 -22.95 -49.13 -30.68
C GLU A 57 -23.83 -49.08 -29.40
N GLU A 58 -23.27 -49.39 -28.22
CA GLU A 58 -24.01 -49.29 -26.94
C GLU A 58 -24.17 -47.85 -26.42
N THR A 59 -23.18 -46.98 -26.67
CA THR A 59 -23.18 -45.60 -26.10
C THR A 59 -23.68 -44.53 -27.07
N GLY A 60 -23.80 -44.86 -28.37
CA GLY A 60 -24.29 -43.94 -29.41
C GLY A 60 -23.37 -42.76 -29.70
N LYS A 61 -22.09 -42.82 -29.28
CA LYS A 61 -21.09 -41.77 -29.48
C LYS A 61 -19.90 -42.34 -30.27
N ASP A 62 -19.34 -41.52 -31.16
CA ASP A 62 -18.13 -41.85 -31.92
C ASP A 62 -16.89 -41.51 -31.09
N TRP A 63 -16.25 -42.56 -30.56
CA TRP A 63 -15.05 -42.45 -29.72
C TRP A 63 -13.75 -42.58 -30.53
N GLY A 64 -13.84 -42.71 -31.86
CA GLY A 64 -12.72 -42.66 -32.80
C GLY A 64 -12.32 -44.00 -33.47
N GLU A 65 -11.31 -43.97 -34.35
CA GLU A 65 -10.91 -45.08 -35.23
C GLU A 65 -9.65 -45.85 -34.76
N TYR A 66 -9.67 -47.17 -34.90
CA TYR A 66 -8.49 -48.05 -34.77
C TYR A 66 -8.02 -48.54 -36.15
N LYS A 67 -6.74 -48.38 -36.49
CA LYS A 67 -6.13 -48.87 -37.73
C LYS A 67 -4.83 -49.62 -37.44
N MET A 68 -4.62 -50.75 -38.10
CA MET A 68 -3.33 -51.46 -38.13
C MET A 68 -2.58 -51.10 -39.40
N ASP A 69 -1.29 -50.81 -39.28
CA ASP A 69 -0.40 -50.71 -40.45
C ASP A 69 0.11 -52.09 -40.91
N ASN A 70 0.79 -52.10 -42.05
CA ASN A 70 1.35 -53.32 -42.65
C ASN A 70 2.52 -53.93 -41.86
N ASP A 71 3.04 -53.21 -40.87
CA ASP A 71 4.17 -53.64 -40.02
C ASP A 71 3.71 -54.17 -38.65
N GLY A 72 2.39 -54.25 -38.42
CA GLY A 72 1.79 -54.85 -37.23
C GLY A 72 1.57 -53.89 -36.06
N TYR A 73 1.73 -52.59 -36.26
CA TYR A 73 1.46 -51.58 -35.24
C TYR A 73 0.00 -51.08 -35.35
N GLY A 74 -0.70 -51.08 -34.22
CA GLY A 74 -2.06 -50.54 -34.11
C GLY A 74 -2.04 -49.10 -33.62
N TYR A 75 -2.72 -48.21 -34.35
CA TYR A 75 -2.90 -46.80 -34.01
C TYR A 75 -4.36 -46.54 -33.62
N LEU A 76 -4.55 -45.78 -32.54
CA LEU A 76 -5.86 -45.32 -32.10
C LEU A 76 -5.95 -43.82 -32.32
N THR A 77 -7.06 -43.34 -32.88
CA THR A 77 -7.39 -41.91 -32.92
C THR A 77 -8.65 -41.74 -32.08
N ALA A 78 -8.60 -41.00 -30.97
CA ALA A 78 -9.77 -40.75 -30.12
C ALA A 78 -10.29 -39.31 -30.32
N ASN A 79 -11.61 -39.16 -30.44
CA ASN A 79 -12.29 -37.87 -30.48
C ASN A 79 -12.90 -37.59 -29.11
N PHE A 80 -12.40 -36.60 -28.38
CA PHE A 80 -12.97 -36.19 -27.09
C PHE A 80 -14.01 -35.07 -27.31
N PRO A 81 -15.19 -35.12 -26.65
CA PRO A 81 -16.16 -34.03 -26.72
C PRO A 81 -15.73 -32.83 -25.85
N ASP A 82 -15.93 -31.62 -26.37
CA ASP A 82 -15.54 -30.31 -25.81
C ASP A 82 -16.24 -29.89 -24.48
N GLN A 83 -16.89 -30.81 -23.74
CA GLN A 83 -17.75 -30.47 -22.58
C GLN A 83 -17.22 -30.91 -21.19
N PHE A 84 -15.91 -31.10 -21.02
CA PHE A 84 -15.32 -31.36 -19.70
C PHE A 84 -14.70 -30.10 -19.08
N THR A 85 -15.49 -29.03 -18.94
CA THR A 85 -15.11 -27.77 -18.30
C THR A 85 -16.15 -27.35 -17.27
N SER A 86 -16.17 -28.04 -16.13
CA SER A 86 -16.74 -27.50 -14.87
C SER A 86 -16.35 -28.41 -13.70
N GLU A 87 -15.88 -27.82 -12.60
CA GLU A 87 -15.54 -28.40 -11.28
C GLU A 87 -14.04 -28.67 -10.97
N TYR A 88 -13.23 -27.59 -10.84
CA TYR A 88 -11.91 -27.61 -10.18
C TYR A 88 -11.57 -26.29 -9.46
N ILE A 89 -12.49 -25.70 -8.69
CA ILE A 89 -12.28 -24.42 -7.99
C ILE A 89 -12.16 -24.66 -6.47
N ILE A 90 -11.15 -24.08 -5.80
CA ILE A 90 -11.05 -23.99 -4.33
C ILE A 90 -12.08 -22.95 -3.85
N GLU A 91 -12.80 -23.20 -2.74
CA GLU A 91 -13.81 -22.24 -2.24
C GLU A 91 -13.21 -20.83 -2.06
N GLU A 92 -13.91 -19.84 -2.64
CA GLU A 92 -13.44 -18.47 -2.91
C GLU A 92 -13.04 -17.68 -1.64
N ASN A 93 -13.61 -18.04 -0.48
CA ASN A 93 -13.45 -17.33 0.79
C ASN A 93 -12.26 -17.81 1.65
N SER A 94 -11.43 -18.76 1.18
CA SER A 94 -10.32 -19.31 1.97
C SER A 94 -8.93 -19.02 1.40
N VAL A 95 -8.82 -18.14 0.40
CA VAL A 95 -7.60 -17.93 -0.37
C VAL A 95 -7.15 -16.48 -0.26
N SER A 96 -5.93 -16.25 0.23
CA SER A 96 -5.39 -14.89 0.44
C SER A 96 -5.05 -14.19 -0.88
N VAL A 97 -4.90 -12.85 -0.81
CA VAL A 97 -4.39 -12.05 -1.93
C VAL A 97 -3.04 -12.59 -2.41
N VAL A 98 -2.13 -12.89 -1.49
CA VAL A 98 -0.81 -13.48 -1.78
C VAL A 98 -0.93 -14.77 -2.59
N GLN A 99 -1.77 -15.71 -2.16
CA GLN A 99 -1.97 -16.98 -2.87
C GLN A 99 -2.53 -16.78 -4.28
N LYS A 100 -3.42 -15.79 -4.45
CA LYS A 100 -3.95 -15.44 -5.78
C LYS A 100 -2.89 -14.77 -6.65
N THR A 101 -2.06 -13.90 -6.09
CA THR A 101 -0.91 -13.29 -6.79
C THR A 101 0.07 -14.36 -7.27
N GLU A 102 0.47 -15.29 -6.41
CA GLU A 102 1.37 -16.39 -6.77
C GLU A 102 0.79 -17.26 -7.90
N ALA A 103 -0.49 -17.63 -7.79
CA ALA A 103 -1.17 -18.42 -8.81
C ALA A 103 -1.24 -17.69 -10.16
N LEU A 104 -1.50 -16.39 -10.15
CA LEU A 104 -1.47 -15.55 -11.35
C LEU A 104 -0.06 -15.46 -11.94
N MET A 105 0.96 -15.25 -11.11
CA MET A 105 2.37 -15.20 -11.54
C MET A 105 2.85 -16.48 -12.24
N LEU A 106 2.32 -17.64 -11.82
CA LEU A 106 2.58 -18.94 -12.45
C LEU A 106 1.75 -19.17 -13.72
N THR A 107 0.61 -18.49 -13.88
CA THR A 107 -0.34 -18.72 -14.97
C THR A 107 -0.15 -17.76 -16.15
N LEU A 108 0.31 -16.53 -15.88
CA LEU A 108 0.56 -15.51 -16.89
C LEU A 108 1.80 -15.84 -17.71
N ASN A 109 1.68 -15.72 -19.04
CA ASN A 109 2.82 -15.86 -19.93
C ASN A 109 3.63 -14.54 -20.03
N GLU A 110 4.80 -14.59 -20.66
CA GLU A 110 5.67 -13.41 -20.78
C GLU A 110 5.01 -12.23 -21.51
N GLU A 111 4.20 -12.47 -22.54
CA GLU A 111 3.53 -11.39 -23.29
C GLU A 111 2.50 -10.69 -22.40
N GLU A 112 1.70 -11.43 -21.64
CA GLU A 112 0.70 -10.88 -20.72
C GLU A 112 1.33 -10.11 -19.56
N LYS A 113 2.45 -10.62 -19.02
CA LYS A 113 3.23 -9.90 -18.02
C LYS A 113 3.72 -8.57 -18.55
N LYS A 114 4.18 -8.53 -19.81
CA LYS A 114 4.58 -7.28 -20.48
C LYS A 114 3.40 -6.37 -20.77
N GLU A 115 2.24 -6.91 -21.13
CA GLU A 115 1.01 -6.12 -21.32
C GLU A 115 0.57 -5.40 -20.04
N LEU A 116 0.71 -6.05 -18.88
CA LEU A 116 0.44 -5.41 -17.57
C LEU A 116 1.40 -4.27 -17.23
N LEU A 117 2.57 -4.21 -17.87
CA LEU A 117 3.58 -3.15 -17.66
C LEU A 117 3.48 -2.01 -18.69
N GLN A 118 2.74 -2.20 -19.79
CA GLN A 118 2.61 -1.19 -20.84
C GLN A 118 1.33 -0.36 -20.63
N ALA A 119 1.50 0.92 -20.29
CA ALA A 119 0.40 1.85 -20.07
C ALA A 119 0.29 2.87 -21.21
N ASP A 120 -0.84 2.89 -21.91
CA ASP A 120 -1.23 3.99 -22.82
C ASP A 120 -2.45 4.72 -22.23
N GLY A 121 -2.29 5.29 -21.03
CA GLY A 121 -3.34 5.96 -20.25
C GLY A 121 -4.27 5.02 -19.44
N TYR A 122 -4.12 3.70 -19.61
CA TYR A 122 -4.75 2.63 -18.82
C TYR A 122 -3.90 1.37 -18.93
N TRP A 123 -4.03 0.44 -17.96
CA TRP A 123 -3.47 -0.91 -18.09
C TRP A 123 -4.54 -1.87 -18.56
N ARG A 124 -4.20 -2.64 -19.59
CA ARG A 124 -5.05 -3.72 -20.07
C ARG A 124 -5.12 -4.80 -19.00
N GLY A 125 -6.34 -5.11 -18.58
CA GLY A 125 -6.58 -6.29 -17.74
C GLY A 125 -6.29 -7.57 -18.51
N ILE A 126 -6.28 -8.69 -17.79
CA ILE A 126 -6.19 -10.05 -18.37
C ILE A 126 -7.50 -10.80 -18.04
N PRO A 127 -8.56 -10.62 -18.86
CA PRO A 127 -9.90 -11.15 -18.56
C PRO A 127 -9.97 -12.64 -18.33
N ARG A 128 -9.16 -13.41 -19.07
CA ARG A 128 -9.17 -14.89 -18.99
C ARG A 128 -8.77 -15.43 -17.62
N VAL A 129 -8.12 -14.62 -16.77
CA VAL A 129 -7.81 -14.97 -15.37
C VAL A 129 -8.49 -14.05 -14.37
N GLY A 130 -9.47 -13.24 -14.82
CA GLY A 130 -10.26 -12.38 -13.96
C GLY A 130 -9.60 -11.05 -13.55
N ILE A 131 -8.49 -10.66 -14.19
CA ILE A 131 -7.85 -9.35 -13.94
C ILE A 131 -8.60 -8.27 -14.73
N PRO A 132 -9.17 -7.24 -14.07
CA PRO A 132 -9.87 -6.16 -14.75
C PRO A 132 -8.93 -5.12 -15.36
N GLU A 133 -9.49 -4.24 -16.20
CA GLU A 133 -8.82 -3.05 -16.71
C GLU A 133 -8.56 -2.04 -15.57
N ILE A 134 -7.38 -1.42 -15.59
CA ILE A 134 -6.98 -0.42 -14.61
C ILE A 134 -6.90 0.92 -15.31
N VAL A 135 -7.71 1.85 -14.81
CA VAL A 135 -7.83 3.20 -15.34
C VAL A 135 -7.29 4.13 -14.28
N PHE A 136 -6.16 4.76 -14.58
CA PHE A 136 -5.56 5.75 -13.69
C PHE A 136 -6.38 7.02 -13.68
N TYR A 137 -6.44 7.65 -12.50
CA TYR A 137 -6.95 9.00 -12.36
C TYR A 137 -5.98 9.98 -13.03
N GLU A 138 -6.20 10.24 -14.32
CA GLU A 138 -5.48 11.23 -15.11
C GLU A 138 -6.35 12.49 -15.31
N ALA A 139 -6.59 13.23 -14.23
CA ALA A 139 -7.00 14.63 -14.36
C ALA A 139 -5.72 15.44 -14.51
N GLU A 140 -5.52 16.13 -15.64
CA GLU A 140 -4.35 16.96 -15.97
C GLU A 140 -3.76 17.66 -14.72
N ASN A 141 -2.73 17.08 -14.09
CA ASN A 141 -2.05 17.57 -12.87
C ASN A 141 -2.91 17.77 -11.60
N LYS A 142 -4.04 17.06 -11.41
CA LYS A 142 -4.91 17.23 -10.24
C LYS A 142 -4.86 16.03 -9.29
N THR A 143 -4.75 16.29 -7.99
CA THR A 143 -5.02 15.28 -6.96
C THR A 143 -6.55 15.12 -6.81
N PRO A 144 -7.07 13.93 -6.44
CA PRO A 144 -8.49 13.81 -6.14
C PRO A 144 -8.84 14.71 -4.95
N ALA A 145 -10.04 15.31 -4.96
CA ALA A 145 -10.49 16.17 -3.88
C ALA A 145 -10.81 15.33 -2.62
N PRO A 146 -10.47 15.83 -1.41
CA PRO A 146 -9.68 17.03 -1.12
C PRO A 146 -8.18 16.81 -1.41
N GLY A 147 -7.43 17.85 -1.80
CA GLY A 147 -6.05 17.66 -2.24
C GLY A 147 -5.13 17.06 -1.16
N ALA A 148 -4.22 16.17 -1.56
CA ALA A 148 -3.40 15.36 -0.63
C ALA A 148 -2.61 16.20 0.40
N ALA A 149 -2.16 17.41 0.02
CA ALA A 149 -1.47 18.33 0.93
C ALA A 149 -2.29 18.67 2.18
N SER A 150 -3.62 18.79 2.04
CA SER A 150 -4.51 19.04 3.18
C SER A 150 -4.53 17.88 4.17
N VAL A 151 -4.59 16.65 3.67
CA VAL A 151 -4.66 15.45 4.50
C VAL A 151 -3.38 15.29 5.30
N PHE A 152 -2.21 15.43 4.66
CA PHE A 152 -0.93 15.35 5.37
C PHE A 152 -0.74 16.51 6.35
N ALA A 153 -1.21 17.72 6.02
CA ALA A 153 -1.20 18.84 6.95
C ALA A 153 -2.11 18.62 8.17
N SER A 154 -3.06 17.68 8.13
CA SER A 154 -3.89 17.36 9.30
C SER A 154 -3.14 16.57 10.38
N TYR A 155 -2.11 15.80 10.01
CA TYR A 155 -1.40 14.87 10.90
C TYR A 155 -2.35 13.91 11.66
N ASP A 156 -3.45 13.53 11.01
CA ASP A 156 -4.56 12.81 11.64
C ASP A 156 -4.93 11.56 10.84
N GLU A 157 -4.62 10.39 11.41
CA GLU A 157 -4.95 9.09 10.83
C GLU A 157 -6.46 8.85 10.72
N GLU A 158 -7.27 9.43 11.62
CA GLU A 158 -8.73 9.35 11.50
C GLU A 158 -9.23 10.16 10.32
N ASN A 159 -8.60 11.31 10.06
CA ASN A 159 -8.88 12.12 8.87
C ASN A 159 -8.49 11.40 7.57
N ALA A 160 -7.48 10.53 7.58
CA ALA A 160 -7.13 9.72 6.42
C ALA A 160 -8.27 8.78 5.99
N VAL A 161 -9.09 8.31 6.92
CA VAL A 161 -10.29 7.51 6.61
C VAL A 161 -11.35 8.34 5.90
N VAL A 162 -11.59 9.56 6.39
CA VAL A 162 -12.53 10.52 5.77
C VAL A 162 -12.05 10.91 4.37
N TYR A 163 -10.76 11.22 4.24
CA TYR A 163 -10.11 11.49 2.96
C TYR A 163 -10.26 10.32 2.00
N GLY A 164 -9.86 9.11 2.40
CA GLY A 164 -9.84 7.94 1.53
C GLY A 164 -11.22 7.65 0.94
N LYS A 165 -12.29 7.87 1.71
CA LYS A 165 -13.67 7.78 1.21
C LYS A 165 -13.98 8.86 0.16
N ALA A 166 -13.73 10.14 0.48
CA ALA A 166 -14.03 11.27 -0.40
C ALA A 166 -13.22 11.23 -1.71
N ALA A 167 -11.91 11.00 -1.60
CA ALA A 167 -11.02 10.88 -2.73
C ALA A 167 -11.36 9.67 -3.60
N ALA A 168 -11.69 8.52 -3.00
CA ALA A 168 -12.14 7.35 -3.77
C ALA A 168 -13.41 7.62 -4.57
N GLN A 169 -14.37 8.34 -4.01
CA GLN A 169 -15.57 8.74 -4.75
C GLN A 169 -15.24 9.67 -5.91
N THR A 170 -14.36 10.65 -5.71
CA THR A 170 -13.86 11.52 -6.78
C THR A 170 -13.23 10.72 -7.92
N VAL A 171 -12.38 9.74 -7.58
CA VAL A 171 -11.73 8.85 -8.56
C VAL A 171 -12.75 7.99 -9.30
N LYS A 172 -13.71 7.38 -8.59
CA LYS A 172 -14.76 6.56 -9.20
C LYS A 172 -15.67 7.36 -10.13
N VAL A 173 -16.00 8.62 -9.77
CA VAL A 173 -16.83 9.52 -10.60
C VAL A 173 -16.14 9.88 -11.92
N SER A 174 -14.79 9.95 -11.95
CA SER A 174 -14.07 10.16 -13.21
C SER A 174 -14.01 8.91 -14.10
N GLY A 175 -14.44 7.75 -13.58
CA GLY A 175 -14.34 6.46 -14.25
C GLY A 175 -13.00 5.75 -14.03
N ALA A 176 -12.15 6.30 -13.15
CA ALA A 176 -10.89 5.71 -12.75
C ALA A 176 -11.04 4.81 -11.51
N ASN A 177 -10.10 3.89 -11.35
CA ASN A 177 -10.03 2.96 -10.22
C ASN A 177 -8.63 2.85 -9.61
N ALA A 178 -7.68 3.66 -10.09
CA ALA A 178 -6.32 3.70 -9.58
C ALA A 178 -5.82 5.14 -9.43
N ILE A 179 -4.96 5.38 -8.45
CA ILE A 179 -4.20 6.62 -8.28
C ILE A 179 -2.71 6.29 -8.35
N GLU A 180 -1.94 7.13 -9.04
CA GLU A 180 -0.49 7.02 -9.05
C GLU A 180 0.12 7.36 -7.68
N SER A 181 1.06 6.55 -7.20
CA SER A 181 1.74 6.80 -5.92
C SER A 181 2.40 8.18 -5.86
N ASP A 182 2.99 8.64 -6.96
CA ASP A 182 3.63 9.95 -7.05
C ASP A 182 2.61 11.10 -6.92
N ALA A 183 1.35 10.89 -7.30
CA ALA A 183 0.29 11.89 -7.13
C ALA A 183 -0.19 12.00 -5.66
N LEU A 184 -0.11 10.91 -4.89
CA LEU A 184 -0.34 10.93 -3.45
C LEU A 184 0.85 11.56 -2.70
N ASN A 185 2.05 11.43 -3.25
CA ASN A 185 3.31 11.90 -2.67
C ASN A 185 3.79 13.26 -3.22
N ALA A 186 2.99 13.95 -4.05
CA ALA A 186 3.39 15.18 -4.78
C ALA A 186 3.57 16.45 -3.91
N GLY A 187 3.83 16.29 -2.61
CA GLY A 187 4.35 17.34 -1.74
C GLY A 187 5.84 17.10 -1.50
N GLU A 188 6.64 18.15 -1.53
CA GLU A 188 8.12 18.14 -1.39
C GLU A 188 8.63 17.29 -0.20
N GLU A 189 9.94 17.00 -0.22
CA GLU A 189 10.71 16.30 0.83
C GLU A 189 10.11 16.51 2.24
N LYS A 190 9.32 15.53 2.70
CA LYS A 190 8.68 15.58 4.01
C LYS A 190 9.78 15.53 5.08
N SER A 191 9.80 16.51 5.97
CA SER A 191 10.85 16.64 6.99
C SER A 191 10.67 15.74 8.22
N ALA A 192 9.77 14.74 8.19
CA ALA A 192 9.50 13.84 9.32
C ALA A 192 8.80 12.52 8.92
N PRO A 193 8.86 11.44 9.73
CA PRO A 193 8.33 10.12 9.37
C PRO A 193 6.81 10.10 9.54
N ASP A 194 6.08 10.33 8.46
CA ASP A 194 4.62 10.21 8.42
C ASP A 194 4.17 8.89 7.78
N GLU A 195 4.99 7.85 7.94
CA GLU A 195 4.73 6.52 7.37
C GLU A 195 3.40 5.95 7.88
N ALA A 196 3.02 6.25 9.13
CA ALA A 196 1.73 5.85 9.68
C ALA A 196 0.55 6.49 8.94
N LEU A 197 0.58 7.81 8.70
CA LEU A 197 -0.49 8.49 7.96
C LEU A 197 -0.49 8.12 6.49
N GLU A 198 0.67 7.97 5.86
CA GLU A 198 0.80 7.48 4.48
C GLU A 198 0.15 6.10 4.33
N ASN A 199 0.43 5.19 5.27
CA ASN A 199 -0.20 3.87 5.31
C ASN A 199 -1.70 3.96 5.58
N ALA A 200 -2.15 4.86 6.47
CA ALA A 200 -3.57 5.07 6.75
C ALA A 200 -4.32 5.58 5.51
N VAL A 201 -3.74 6.54 4.78
CA VAL A 201 -4.28 7.05 3.51
C VAL A 201 -4.37 5.94 2.47
N THR A 202 -3.29 5.19 2.28
CA THR A 202 -3.21 4.05 1.34
C THR A 202 -4.25 3.00 1.68
N THR A 203 -4.35 2.63 2.96
CA THR A 203 -5.32 1.66 3.46
C THR A 203 -6.75 2.13 3.24
N ALA A 204 -7.04 3.40 3.55
CA ALA A 204 -8.37 3.96 3.38
C ALA A 204 -8.80 3.99 1.90
N LEU A 205 -7.87 4.31 0.98
CA LEU A 205 -8.12 4.26 -0.47
C LEU A 205 -8.36 2.83 -0.95
N ASN A 206 -7.51 1.88 -0.56
CA ASN A 206 -7.63 0.46 -0.93
C ASN A 206 -8.96 -0.15 -0.42
N GLN A 207 -9.34 0.15 0.84
CA GLN A 207 -10.63 -0.28 1.42
C GLN A 207 -11.84 0.28 0.66
N ASN A 208 -11.68 1.42 0.00
CA ASN A 208 -12.71 2.01 -0.87
C ASN A 208 -12.57 1.59 -2.34
N GLY A 209 -11.74 0.59 -2.65
CA GLY A 209 -11.57 0.00 -3.97
C GLY A 209 -10.73 0.85 -4.92
N ILE A 210 -9.81 1.66 -4.41
CA ILE A 210 -8.86 2.39 -5.26
C ILE A 210 -7.52 1.67 -5.21
N ILE A 211 -6.97 1.36 -6.38
CA ILE A 211 -5.64 0.76 -6.50
C ILE A 211 -4.60 1.86 -6.28
N THR A 212 -3.75 1.65 -5.29
CA THR A 212 -2.63 2.54 -4.93
C THR A 212 -1.31 1.77 -5.01
N GLY A 213 -0.18 2.42 -4.77
CA GLY A 213 1.13 1.74 -4.78
C GLY A 213 1.76 1.55 -6.17
N LEU A 214 1.04 1.91 -7.24
CA LEU A 214 1.51 1.82 -8.61
C LEU A 214 2.39 3.04 -8.99
N SER A 215 3.58 2.80 -9.53
CA SER A 215 4.47 3.86 -10.04
C SER A 215 4.48 3.89 -11.57
N LYS A 216 4.33 5.09 -12.16
CA LYS A 216 4.43 5.29 -13.61
C LYS A 216 5.86 5.08 -14.16
N LYS A 217 6.88 4.94 -13.30
CA LYS A 217 8.22 4.50 -13.73
C LYS A 217 8.23 3.13 -14.40
N PHE A 218 7.27 2.27 -14.09
CA PHE A 218 7.05 1.01 -14.80
C PHE A 218 6.30 1.21 -16.12
N CYS A 219 5.47 2.25 -16.22
CA CYS A 219 4.75 2.63 -17.43
C CYS A 219 5.62 3.26 -18.52
N ASP A 220 6.68 3.99 -18.14
CA ASP A 220 7.45 4.87 -19.05
C ASP A 220 8.79 4.28 -19.54
N LYS A 221 9.06 2.99 -19.32
CA LYS A 221 10.29 2.35 -19.81
C LYS A 221 9.99 1.32 -20.89
N ASN A 222 10.88 1.25 -21.89
CA ASN A 222 10.98 0.17 -22.86
C ASN A 222 11.00 -1.18 -22.09
N VAL A 223 9.84 -1.81 -21.92
CA VAL A 223 9.69 -3.15 -21.34
C VAL A 223 10.60 -4.15 -22.07
N ASP A 224 10.90 -3.88 -23.34
CA ASP A 224 11.86 -4.61 -24.17
C ASP A 224 13.31 -4.65 -23.63
N GLY A 225 13.66 -3.78 -22.67
CA GLY A 225 14.99 -3.73 -22.06
C GLY A 225 15.08 -4.29 -20.63
N MET A 226 13.96 -4.73 -20.05
CA MET A 226 13.93 -5.30 -18.70
C MET A 226 14.33 -6.77 -18.70
N SER A 227 15.01 -7.21 -17.64
CA SER A 227 15.21 -8.63 -17.36
C SER A 227 13.90 -9.30 -16.93
N GLN A 228 13.84 -10.63 -17.04
CA GLN A 228 12.66 -11.39 -16.62
C GLN A 228 12.37 -11.25 -15.11
N GLU A 229 13.43 -11.14 -14.29
CA GLU A 229 13.31 -10.89 -12.85
C GLU A 229 12.68 -9.52 -12.56
N GLU A 230 13.13 -8.46 -13.24
CA GLU A 230 12.53 -7.13 -13.09
C GLU A 230 11.07 -7.10 -13.54
N ILE A 231 10.72 -7.84 -14.60
CA ILE A 231 9.33 -7.99 -15.06
C ILE A 231 8.50 -8.72 -14.00
N ASP A 232 9.00 -9.84 -13.47
CA ASP A 232 8.27 -10.65 -12.51
C ASP A 232 8.05 -9.91 -11.18
N THR A 233 9.05 -9.19 -10.68
CA THR A 233 8.91 -8.33 -9.49
C THR A 233 7.89 -7.21 -9.73
N ALA A 234 7.97 -6.52 -10.87
CA ALA A 234 7.04 -5.44 -11.19
C ALA A 234 5.61 -5.95 -11.31
N VAL A 235 5.38 -7.05 -12.04
CA VAL A 235 4.05 -7.65 -12.17
C VAL A 235 3.52 -8.19 -10.85
N GLY A 236 4.38 -8.82 -10.03
CA GLY A 236 4.01 -9.27 -8.69
C GLY A 236 3.47 -8.13 -7.83
N ASN A 237 4.17 -6.99 -7.81
CA ASN A 237 3.75 -5.79 -7.07
C ASN A 237 2.40 -5.26 -7.58
N ILE A 238 2.22 -5.19 -8.90
CA ILE A 238 0.98 -4.76 -9.53
C ILE A 238 -0.20 -5.63 -9.11
N LEU A 239 -0.02 -6.96 -9.19
CA LEU A 239 -1.05 -7.93 -8.82
C LEU A 239 -1.42 -7.82 -7.35
N THR A 240 -0.44 -7.64 -6.47
CA THR A 240 -0.68 -7.38 -5.04
C THR A 240 -1.53 -6.13 -4.84
N CYS A 241 -1.19 -5.00 -5.46
CA CYS A 241 -1.98 -3.77 -5.35
C CYS A 241 -3.43 -3.94 -5.86
N ILE A 242 -3.63 -4.66 -6.95
CA ILE A 242 -4.97 -4.99 -7.48
C ILE A 242 -5.76 -5.83 -6.46
N GLY A 243 -5.11 -6.84 -5.88
CA GLY A 243 -5.70 -7.73 -4.89
C GLY A 243 -6.07 -7.02 -3.60
N GLU A 244 -5.19 -6.17 -3.07
CA GLU A 244 -5.41 -5.34 -1.87
C GLU A 244 -6.59 -4.37 -2.04
N ALA A 245 -6.79 -3.82 -3.24
CA ALA A 245 -7.95 -3.01 -3.59
C ALA A 245 -9.24 -3.84 -3.77
N GLY A 246 -9.19 -5.16 -3.58
CA GLY A 246 -10.35 -6.05 -3.58
C GLY A 246 -10.76 -6.59 -4.97
N TYR A 247 -9.92 -6.43 -5.99
CA TYR A 247 -10.30 -6.78 -7.37
C TYR A 247 -10.09 -8.25 -7.76
N PHE A 248 -9.62 -9.08 -6.83
CA PHE A 248 -9.44 -10.52 -7.04
C PHE A 248 -10.71 -11.37 -6.85
N GLY A 249 -11.90 -10.74 -6.81
CA GLY A 249 -13.18 -11.46 -6.74
C GLY A 249 -13.41 -12.40 -7.93
N MET A 250 -12.90 -12.09 -9.12
CA MET A 250 -13.03 -12.97 -10.30
C MET A 250 -11.88 -13.98 -10.43
N VAL A 251 -10.82 -13.82 -9.63
CA VAL A 251 -9.66 -14.71 -9.66
C VAL A 251 -9.96 -15.97 -8.85
N GLN A 252 -10.10 -17.08 -9.55
CA GLN A 252 -10.30 -18.39 -8.96
C GLN A 252 -8.99 -19.18 -9.01
N ILE A 253 -8.69 -19.93 -7.94
CA ILE A 253 -7.53 -20.82 -7.91
C ILE A 253 -7.99 -22.26 -8.14
N SER A 254 -7.30 -22.93 -9.03
CA SER A 254 -7.47 -24.35 -9.32
C SER A 254 -6.59 -25.23 -8.41
N ARG A 255 -6.92 -26.51 -8.29
CA ARG A 255 -6.28 -27.40 -7.30
C ARG A 255 -4.78 -27.66 -7.51
N ASP A 256 -4.25 -27.36 -8.68
CA ASP A 256 -2.81 -27.42 -9.00
C ASP A 256 -2.06 -26.13 -8.60
N GLY A 257 -2.75 -25.17 -7.98
CA GLY A 257 -2.18 -23.91 -7.52
C GLY A 257 -2.12 -22.83 -8.61
N LEU A 258 -2.74 -23.06 -9.78
CA LEU A 258 -2.78 -22.08 -10.87
C LEU A 258 -4.10 -21.28 -10.86
N ALA A 259 -4.07 -20.09 -11.43
CA ALA A 259 -5.28 -19.31 -11.67
C ALA A 259 -6.13 -20.02 -12.73
N ALA A 260 -7.43 -20.15 -12.46
CA ALA A 260 -8.37 -20.75 -13.40
C ALA A 260 -8.49 -19.88 -14.65
N ILE A 261 -8.51 -20.53 -15.81
CA ILE A 261 -8.63 -19.87 -17.11
C ILE A 261 -10.08 -19.98 -17.58
N ASP A 262 -10.72 -18.84 -17.77
CA ASP A 262 -12.00 -18.74 -18.47
C ASP A 262 -11.76 -18.55 -19.97
N SER A 263 -12.04 -19.61 -20.74
CA SER A 263 -11.91 -19.59 -22.20
C SER A 263 -12.97 -18.75 -22.90
N ASP A 264 -14.07 -18.44 -22.21
CA ASP A 264 -15.19 -17.65 -22.73
C ASP A 264 -15.19 -16.21 -22.19
N ALA A 265 -14.10 -15.80 -21.51
CA ALA A 265 -13.94 -14.45 -20.98
C ALA A 265 -14.10 -13.39 -22.08
N PRO A 266 -14.71 -12.22 -21.76
CA PRO A 266 -14.80 -11.11 -22.69
C PRO A 266 -13.41 -10.54 -23.03
N GLU A 267 -13.31 -9.76 -24.11
CA GLU A 267 -12.06 -9.08 -24.48
C GLU A 267 -11.57 -8.08 -23.42
N THR A 268 -12.49 -7.51 -22.63
CA THR A 268 -12.17 -6.59 -21.53
C THR A 268 -13.11 -6.83 -20.35
N ILE A 269 -12.59 -6.62 -19.13
CA ILE A 269 -13.39 -6.57 -17.91
C ILE A 269 -13.27 -5.15 -17.36
N LYS A 270 -14.35 -4.39 -17.50
CA LYS A 270 -14.46 -3.05 -16.90
C LYS A 270 -15.17 -3.14 -15.56
N LEU A 271 -14.63 -2.46 -14.56
CA LEU A 271 -15.23 -2.38 -13.25
C LEU A 271 -16.41 -1.41 -13.29
N ALA A 272 -17.54 -1.84 -12.74
CA ALA A 272 -18.65 -0.94 -12.49
C ALA A 272 -18.31 -0.12 -11.24
N LEU A 273 -18.05 1.17 -11.44
CA LEU A 273 -17.68 2.08 -10.35
C LEU A 273 -18.92 2.83 -9.88
N ASP A 274 -19.28 2.67 -8.61
CA ASP A 274 -20.37 3.34 -7.94
C ASP A 274 -19.85 4.58 -7.18
N GLY A 275 -19.45 5.60 -7.95
CA GLY A 275 -19.03 6.88 -7.39
C GLY A 275 -20.20 7.86 -7.22
N GLU A 276 -20.48 8.30 -6.00
CA GLU A 276 -21.25 9.51 -5.71
C GLU A 276 -20.37 10.42 -4.85
N LYS A 277 -20.23 11.70 -5.24
CA LYS A 277 -19.42 12.67 -4.47
C LYS A 277 -19.99 12.83 -3.05
N ASP A 278 -19.11 13.04 -2.08
CA ASP A 278 -19.46 13.35 -0.68
C ASP A 278 -18.86 14.71 -0.30
N PRO A 279 -19.55 15.82 -0.64
CA PRO A 279 -19.03 17.17 -0.39
C PRO A 279 -18.77 17.48 1.09
N GLU A 280 -19.49 16.80 2.00
CA GLU A 280 -19.31 16.99 3.44
C GLU A 280 -18.04 16.31 3.94
N ALA A 281 -17.75 15.10 3.46
CA ALA A 281 -16.49 14.42 3.75
C ALA A 281 -15.29 15.18 3.14
N GLU A 282 -15.43 15.67 1.90
CA GLU A 282 -14.45 16.54 1.26
C GLU A 282 -14.15 17.77 2.13
N LYS A 283 -15.19 18.49 2.57
CA LYS A 283 -15.07 19.68 3.41
C LYS A 283 -14.45 19.39 4.77
N THR A 284 -14.89 18.30 5.41
CA THR A 284 -14.35 17.88 6.72
C THR A 284 -12.86 17.60 6.63
N SER A 285 -12.45 16.84 5.61
CA SER A 285 -11.06 16.44 5.46
C SER A 285 -10.14 17.59 5.03
N ALA A 286 -10.60 18.46 4.11
CA ALA A 286 -9.88 19.68 3.76
C ALA A 286 -9.71 20.63 4.95
N ALA A 287 -10.76 20.81 5.76
CA ALA A 287 -10.70 21.71 6.92
C ALA A 287 -9.74 21.24 8.02
N ALA A 288 -9.60 19.92 8.21
CA ALA A 288 -8.64 19.35 9.16
C ALA A 288 -7.18 19.70 8.78
N GLY A 289 -6.92 19.85 7.48
CA GLY A 289 -5.63 20.26 6.93
C GLY A 289 -5.33 21.75 6.91
N ALA A 290 -6.34 22.60 7.11
CA ALA A 290 -6.18 24.04 6.99
C ALA A 290 -5.23 24.59 8.07
N VAL A 291 -4.21 25.34 7.64
CA VAL A 291 -3.13 25.85 8.49
C VAL A 291 -3.29 27.35 8.68
N LEU A 292 -3.53 27.76 9.93
CA LEU A 292 -3.51 29.16 10.31
C LEU A 292 -2.06 29.60 10.55
N LEU A 293 -1.47 30.33 9.60
CA LEU A 293 -0.06 30.73 9.67
C LEU A 293 0.15 32.01 10.47
N LYS A 294 -0.85 32.89 10.52
CA LYS A 294 -0.76 34.14 11.26
C LYS A 294 -2.15 34.57 11.73
N ASN A 295 -2.23 35.13 12.95
CA ASN A 295 -3.47 35.70 13.48
C ASN A 295 -3.21 36.78 14.54
N GLU A 296 -2.68 37.92 14.11
CA GLU A 296 -2.42 39.05 14.99
C GLU A 296 -3.71 39.63 15.57
N ASN A 297 -3.66 39.97 16.85
CA ASN A 297 -4.76 40.61 17.58
C ASN A 297 -6.09 39.85 17.52
N LYS A 298 -6.05 38.54 17.22
CA LYS A 298 -7.25 37.70 17.02
C LYS A 298 -8.16 38.28 15.92
N THR A 299 -7.56 38.68 14.80
CA THR A 299 -8.27 39.17 13.61
C THR A 299 -9.25 38.13 13.08
N LEU A 300 -8.89 36.85 13.17
CA LEU A 300 -9.79 35.71 12.96
C LEU A 300 -10.13 35.02 14.30
N PRO A 301 -11.32 34.41 14.43
CA PRO A 301 -12.39 34.35 13.43
C PRO A 301 -13.18 35.67 13.28
N LEU A 302 -13.79 35.86 12.11
CA LEU A 302 -14.75 36.92 11.81
C LEU A 302 -16.11 36.61 12.44
N LYS A 303 -16.89 37.64 12.80
CA LYS A 303 -18.27 37.41 13.27
C LYS A 303 -19.20 36.95 12.14
N GLN A 304 -18.89 37.38 10.92
CA GLN A 304 -19.59 36.98 9.71
C GLN A 304 -18.58 36.91 8.57
N ALA A 305 -18.47 35.74 7.94
CA ALA A 305 -17.67 35.61 6.72
C ALA A 305 -18.31 36.43 5.59
N PRO A 306 -17.53 37.14 4.77
CA PRO A 306 -18.06 37.84 3.61
C PRO A 306 -18.60 36.85 2.58
N GLU A 307 -19.60 37.25 1.79
CA GLU A 307 -19.96 36.49 0.59
C GLU A 307 -18.80 36.54 -0.40
N MET A 308 -18.38 35.37 -0.88
CA MET A 308 -17.27 35.21 -1.80
C MET A 308 -17.61 34.13 -2.83
N GLN A 309 -17.03 34.25 -4.02
CA GLN A 309 -16.99 33.18 -5.01
C GLN A 309 -15.53 32.89 -5.28
N VAL A 310 -15.13 31.66 -4.95
CA VAL A 310 -13.80 31.13 -5.22
C VAL A 310 -13.96 30.01 -6.23
N THR A 311 -13.18 30.07 -7.30
CA THR A 311 -13.07 29.02 -8.31
C THR A 311 -11.66 28.46 -8.24
N SER A 312 -11.54 27.14 -8.27
CA SER A 312 -10.31 26.38 -8.01
C SER A 312 -9.21 26.52 -9.07
N GLU A 313 -9.31 27.49 -9.99
CA GLU A 313 -8.36 27.69 -11.09
C GLU A 313 -7.93 29.16 -11.15
N ASP A 314 -6.65 29.41 -10.84
CA ASP A 314 -5.92 30.68 -11.03
C ASP A 314 -6.72 31.95 -10.69
N THR A 315 -7.30 31.97 -9.49
CA THR A 315 -8.23 33.03 -9.08
C THR A 315 -7.58 33.96 -8.05
N MET A 316 -7.79 35.27 -8.23
CA MET A 316 -7.43 36.32 -7.28
C MET A 316 -8.67 37.13 -6.92
N THR A 317 -9.12 37.02 -5.68
CA THR A 317 -10.30 37.75 -5.20
C THR A 317 -9.91 38.77 -4.14
N GLU A 318 -10.41 40.00 -4.28
CA GLU A 318 -10.32 41.06 -3.27
C GLU A 318 -11.75 41.33 -2.78
N THR A 319 -11.99 41.24 -1.46
CA THR A 319 -13.32 41.45 -0.87
C THR A 319 -13.22 42.20 0.45
N ALA A 320 -14.14 43.14 0.67
CA ALA A 320 -14.26 43.82 1.97
C ALA A 320 -14.76 42.83 3.02
N ALA A 321 -14.07 42.75 4.16
CA ALA A 321 -14.45 41.93 5.30
C ALA A 321 -14.93 42.81 6.48
N GLU A 322 -15.19 42.20 7.64
CA GLU A 322 -15.74 42.91 8.80
C GLU A 322 -14.87 44.12 9.21
N GLY A 323 -15.51 45.27 9.43
CA GLY A 323 -14.86 46.51 9.85
C GLY A 323 -14.06 47.16 8.73
N THR A 324 -12.77 47.39 8.95
CA THR A 324 -11.83 47.95 7.96
C THR A 324 -10.93 46.86 7.35
N SER A 325 -11.37 45.60 7.42
CA SER A 325 -10.58 44.46 6.96
C SER A 325 -10.77 44.25 5.45
N ILE A 326 -9.70 43.83 4.77
CA ILE A 326 -9.75 43.33 3.40
C ILE A 326 -9.30 41.88 3.41
N LEU A 327 -10.05 41.06 2.69
CA LEU A 327 -9.76 39.67 2.39
C LEU A 327 -9.19 39.57 0.98
N TYR A 328 -8.00 38.99 0.87
CA TYR A 328 -7.43 38.52 -0.39
C TYR A 328 -7.47 37.00 -0.42
N ILE A 329 -7.99 36.43 -1.50
CA ILE A 329 -7.96 34.99 -1.75
C ILE A 329 -7.12 34.76 -2.99
N ALA A 330 -6.07 33.95 -2.87
CA ALA A 330 -5.19 33.57 -3.95
C ALA A 330 -5.21 32.05 -4.12
N SER A 331 -5.74 31.58 -5.24
CA SER A 331 -5.84 30.16 -5.57
C SER A 331 -4.98 29.86 -6.80
N ASN A 332 -4.21 28.79 -6.74
CA ASN A 332 -3.47 28.25 -7.87
C ASN A 332 -3.33 26.74 -7.72
N GLU A 333 -3.32 26.01 -8.83
CA GLU A 333 -3.13 24.56 -8.80
C GLU A 333 -1.80 24.17 -8.15
N LYS A 334 -0.74 24.97 -8.28
CA LYS A 334 0.56 24.69 -7.62
C LYS A 334 0.89 25.83 -6.67
N ALA A 335 2.08 26.41 -6.77
CA ALA A 335 2.41 27.67 -6.15
C ALA A 335 1.82 28.86 -6.95
N LEU A 336 1.65 30.01 -6.29
CA LEU A 336 1.19 31.24 -6.94
C LEU A 336 2.09 31.67 -8.10
N SER A 337 1.47 32.04 -9.22
CA SER A 337 2.18 32.56 -10.39
C SER A 337 2.89 33.88 -10.07
N LYS A 338 3.90 34.25 -10.88
CA LYS A 338 4.62 35.51 -10.65
C LYS A 338 3.70 36.73 -10.73
N GLU A 339 2.66 36.66 -11.56
CA GLU A 339 1.66 37.71 -11.71
C GLU A 339 0.80 37.83 -10.46
N GLN A 340 0.33 36.70 -9.90
CA GLN A 340 -0.41 36.67 -8.63
C GLN A 340 0.45 37.21 -7.47
N GLN A 341 1.73 36.82 -7.41
CA GLN A 341 2.66 37.32 -6.38
C GLN A 341 2.87 38.83 -6.47
N ASN A 342 3.04 39.38 -7.69
CA ASN A 342 3.20 40.81 -7.90
C ASN A 342 1.91 41.57 -7.52
N PHE A 343 0.75 41.03 -7.89
CA PHE A 343 -0.55 41.60 -7.53
C PHE A 343 -0.73 41.65 -6.01
N LEU A 344 -0.47 40.55 -5.30
CA LEU A 344 -0.54 40.50 -3.84
C LEU A 344 0.39 41.53 -3.21
N THR A 345 1.63 41.64 -3.71
CA THR A 345 2.61 42.61 -3.20
C THR A 345 2.09 44.05 -3.32
N GLU A 346 1.55 44.44 -4.47
CA GLU A 346 1.00 45.78 -4.66
C GLU A 346 -0.22 46.03 -3.75
N LYS A 347 -1.14 45.07 -3.70
CA LYS A 347 -2.43 45.21 -3.03
C LYS A 347 -2.33 45.20 -1.52
N ILE A 348 -1.55 44.27 -0.97
CA ILE A 348 -1.33 44.15 0.47
C ILE A 348 -0.65 45.42 1.00
N SER A 349 0.40 45.90 0.33
CA SER A 349 1.08 47.14 0.73
C SER A 349 0.16 48.37 0.61
N ALA A 350 -0.69 48.45 -0.42
CA ALA A 350 -1.67 49.54 -0.54
C ALA A 350 -2.73 49.51 0.58
N ALA A 351 -3.30 48.34 0.87
CA ALA A 351 -4.24 48.17 1.98
C ALA A 351 -3.61 48.54 3.33
N LYS A 352 -2.35 48.15 3.55
CA LYS A 352 -1.60 48.50 4.75
C LYS A 352 -1.36 50.01 4.87
N ALA A 353 -1.00 50.68 3.77
CA ALA A 353 -0.84 52.14 3.74
C ALA A 353 -2.14 52.90 4.06
N GLU A 354 -3.30 52.28 3.78
CA GLU A 354 -4.62 52.78 4.16
C GLU A 354 -5.04 52.38 5.58
N ASN A 355 -4.13 51.76 6.36
CA ASN A 355 -4.35 51.29 7.74
C ASN A 355 -5.51 50.29 7.85
N LYS A 356 -5.72 49.49 6.81
CA LYS A 356 -6.69 48.39 6.79
C LYS A 356 -6.09 47.14 7.45
N LYS A 357 -6.98 46.28 7.96
CA LYS A 357 -6.60 44.95 8.43
C LYS A 357 -6.55 44.01 7.24
N VAL A 358 -5.48 43.25 7.07
CA VAL A 358 -5.29 42.41 5.88
C VAL A 358 -5.39 40.94 6.27
N ILE A 359 -6.32 40.23 5.64
CA ILE A 359 -6.49 38.77 5.75
C ILE A 359 -6.12 38.17 4.40
N LEU A 360 -5.17 37.25 4.39
CA LEU A 360 -4.77 36.51 3.20
C LEU A 360 -5.21 35.05 3.34
N VAL A 361 -5.96 34.55 2.37
CA VAL A 361 -6.28 33.13 2.22
C VAL A 361 -5.54 32.62 0.99
N LEU A 362 -4.82 31.53 1.18
CA LEU A 362 -4.05 30.85 0.15
C LEU A 362 -4.66 29.46 -0.06
N ALA A 363 -4.89 29.09 -1.32
CA ALA A 363 -5.40 27.79 -1.70
C ALA A 363 -4.47 27.19 -2.76
N THR A 364 -3.42 26.51 -2.30
CA THR A 364 -2.32 26.04 -3.15
C THR A 364 -1.90 24.61 -2.85
N SER A 365 -1.20 23.93 -3.75
CA SER A 365 -0.74 22.55 -3.50
C SER A 365 0.70 22.45 -3.01
N GLN A 366 1.42 23.57 -2.94
CA GLN A 366 2.84 23.63 -2.66
C GLN A 366 3.15 24.78 -1.70
N ALA A 367 4.29 24.66 -1.02
CA ALA A 367 4.81 25.73 -0.19
C ALA A 367 4.99 27.04 -0.97
N ILE A 368 4.71 28.16 -0.31
CA ILE A 368 4.92 29.50 -0.87
C ILE A 368 5.75 30.31 0.11
N ASP A 369 6.80 30.95 -0.41
CA ASP A 369 7.50 32.01 0.31
C ASP A 369 6.55 33.22 0.50
N ILE A 370 6.02 33.35 1.71
CA ILE A 370 5.13 34.43 2.13
C ILE A 370 5.88 35.57 2.84
N GLU A 371 7.21 35.55 2.96
CA GLU A 371 7.99 36.53 3.74
C GLU A 371 7.68 37.97 3.33
N LYS A 372 7.50 38.17 2.02
CA LYS A 372 7.25 39.47 1.41
C LYS A 372 5.92 40.10 1.83
N TRP A 373 4.96 39.30 2.30
CA TRP A 373 3.61 39.76 2.65
C TRP A 373 3.28 39.57 4.12
N ALA A 374 3.95 38.62 4.79
CA ALA A 374 3.57 38.20 6.12
C ALA A 374 3.63 39.32 7.15
N GLY A 375 4.58 40.25 7.04
CA GLY A 375 4.68 41.43 7.90
C GLY A 375 3.51 42.42 7.77
N ASP A 376 2.91 42.50 6.58
CA ASP A 376 1.82 43.44 6.30
C ASP A 376 0.43 42.82 6.56
N CYS A 377 0.32 41.49 6.53
CA CYS A 377 -0.89 40.74 6.85
C CYS A 377 -1.17 40.68 8.36
N ASP A 378 -2.42 40.82 8.77
CA ASP A 378 -2.86 40.58 10.14
C ASP A 378 -3.27 39.12 10.36
N ALA A 379 -3.79 38.45 9.35
CA ALA A 379 -4.03 37.01 9.37
C ALA A 379 -3.69 36.35 8.03
N ILE A 380 -3.21 35.10 8.10
CA ILE A 380 -2.87 34.28 6.94
C ILE A 380 -3.38 32.87 7.19
N LEU A 381 -4.17 32.34 6.26
CA LEU A 381 -4.75 31.01 6.31
C LEU A 381 -4.43 30.26 5.01
N GLU A 382 -3.75 29.12 5.12
CA GLU A 382 -3.59 28.17 4.03
C GLU A 382 -4.72 27.13 4.11
N VAL A 383 -5.45 26.95 3.02
CA VAL A 383 -6.52 25.94 2.90
C VAL A 383 -6.17 24.81 1.93
N TRP A 384 -4.99 24.86 1.32
CA TRP A 384 -4.50 23.93 0.31
C TRP A 384 -5.38 23.85 -0.94
N GLN A 385 -5.07 22.90 -1.84
CA GLN A 385 -5.94 22.57 -2.96
C GLN A 385 -7.30 22.12 -2.46
N SER A 386 -8.29 22.95 -2.77
CA SER A 386 -9.61 22.83 -2.18
C SER A 386 -10.60 22.12 -3.10
N ILE A 387 -11.61 21.64 -2.40
CA ILE A 387 -12.77 20.88 -2.82
C ILE A 387 -13.69 21.65 -3.77
N GLU A 388 -14.76 21.02 -4.24
CA GLU A 388 -15.75 21.68 -5.10
C GLU A 388 -16.42 22.89 -4.41
N ASP A 389 -16.75 22.77 -3.11
CA ASP A 389 -17.27 23.87 -2.27
C ASP A 389 -16.16 24.62 -1.51
N GLU A 390 -15.16 25.13 -2.23
CA GLU A 390 -14.05 25.90 -1.67
C GLU A 390 -14.53 27.17 -0.95
N SER A 391 -15.58 27.83 -1.47
CA SER A 391 -16.16 29.03 -0.85
C SER A 391 -16.78 28.72 0.51
N GLY A 392 -17.51 27.60 0.63
CA GLY A 392 -18.11 27.15 1.89
C GLY A 392 -17.08 26.70 2.92
N LEU A 393 -15.97 26.10 2.48
CA LEU A 393 -14.81 25.77 3.34
C LEU A 393 -14.15 27.04 3.89
N ILE A 394 -13.79 27.99 3.03
CA ILE A 394 -13.14 29.23 3.44
C ILE A 394 -14.06 30.03 4.38
N ALA A 395 -15.36 30.08 4.09
CA ALA A 395 -16.32 30.75 4.95
C ALA A 395 -16.43 30.11 6.36
N SER A 396 -16.43 28.78 6.45
CA SER A 396 -16.52 28.10 7.75
C SER A 396 -15.27 28.29 8.60
N LEU A 397 -14.09 28.27 7.97
CA LEU A 397 -12.82 28.56 8.64
C LEU A 397 -12.73 30.02 9.08
N LEU A 398 -13.01 30.98 8.18
CA LEU A 398 -12.95 32.40 8.52
C LEU A 398 -13.92 32.82 9.62
N SER A 399 -15.10 32.19 9.70
CA SER A 399 -16.10 32.47 10.73
C SER A 399 -15.89 31.70 12.04
N GLY A 400 -14.99 30.72 12.05
CA GLY A 400 -14.75 29.85 13.20
C GLY A 400 -15.86 28.82 13.46
N GLU A 401 -16.75 28.60 12.48
CA GLU A 401 -17.62 27.42 12.45
C GLU A 401 -16.77 26.14 12.43
N THR A 402 -15.68 26.17 11.66
CA THR A 402 -14.60 25.19 11.72
C THR A 402 -13.35 25.84 12.26
N ILE A 403 -12.61 25.12 13.10
CA ILE A 403 -11.42 25.65 13.77
C ILE A 403 -10.20 25.07 13.08
N PRO A 404 -9.32 25.91 12.49
CA PRO A 404 -8.12 25.41 11.84
C PRO A 404 -7.23 24.70 12.86
N GLY A 405 -6.78 23.51 12.47
CA GLY A 405 -5.93 22.65 13.29
C GLY A 405 -4.76 22.05 12.53
N GLY A 406 -4.61 22.34 11.24
CA GLY A 406 -3.50 21.81 10.44
C GLY A 406 -2.13 22.34 10.88
N ARG A 407 -1.09 21.66 10.42
CA ARG A 407 0.33 22.00 10.59
C ARG A 407 1.04 21.89 9.23
N LEU A 408 2.04 22.72 9.00
CA LEU A 408 2.87 22.64 7.81
C LEU A 408 3.63 21.31 7.77
N THR A 409 3.69 20.67 6.60
CA THR A 409 4.40 19.39 6.40
C THR A 409 5.87 19.58 6.01
N THR A 410 6.20 20.78 5.51
CA THR A 410 7.54 21.21 5.13
C THR A 410 7.73 22.68 5.55
N ALA A 411 8.98 23.11 5.66
CA ALA A 411 9.28 24.52 5.90
C ALA A 411 8.94 25.35 4.65
N TRP A 412 8.37 26.54 4.86
CA TRP A 412 8.02 27.48 3.77
C TRP A 412 9.07 28.57 3.54
N SER A 413 10.10 28.61 4.36
CA SER A 413 11.25 29.50 4.21
C SER A 413 12.54 28.76 4.56
N ASP A 414 13.58 29.00 3.76
CA ASP A 414 14.94 28.53 4.01
C ASP A 414 15.69 29.42 5.03
N THR A 415 15.17 30.61 5.33
CA THR A 415 15.90 31.68 6.02
C THR A 415 15.27 32.17 7.31
N ASP A 416 13.97 31.94 7.53
CA ASP A 416 13.25 32.35 8.73
C ASP A 416 12.64 31.14 9.44
N ALA A 417 12.93 31.01 10.74
CA ALA A 417 12.48 29.91 11.59
C ALA A 417 10.96 29.95 11.87
N ALA A 418 10.27 31.02 11.44
CA ALA A 418 8.86 31.26 11.77
C ALA A 418 7.86 30.30 11.13
N TRP A 419 8.17 29.69 9.97
CA TRP A 419 7.28 28.75 9.25
C TRP A 419 8.00 27.45 8.94
N ASN A 420 8.49 26.81 10.00
CA ASN A 420 9.07 25.48 9.96
C ASN A 420 7.99 24.40 9.78
N ALA A 421 8.44 23.19 9.44
CA ALA A 421 7.57 22.03 9.49
C ALA A 421 7.03 21.80 10.90
N GLY A 422 5.78 21.35 10.98
CA GLY A 422 5.04 21.24 12.22
C GLY A 422 4.40 22.55 12.69
N TYR A 423 4.61 23.69 12.03
CA TYR A 423 4.00 24.96 12.43
C TYR A 423 2.53 25.09 12.05
N GLY A 424 1.72 25.61 12.95
CA GLY A 424 0.37 26.07 12.67
C GLY A 424 -0.29 26.61 13.93
N LEU A 425 -1.12 27.63 13.78
CA LEU A 425 -1.90 28.20 14.87
C LEU A 425 -3.29 27.55 14.94
N SER A 426 -4.01 27.85 16.01
CA SER A 426 -5.43 27.54 16.17
C SER A 426 -6.16 28.75 16.75
N TYR A 427 -7.49 28.76 16.68
CA TYR A 427 -8.29 29.76 17.40
C TYR A 427 -8.35 29.50 18.91
N THR A 428 -7.94 28.31 19.35
CA THR A 428 -7.74 27.98 20.76
C THR A 428 -6.27 27.75 21.08
N GLN A 429 -5.96 27.50 22.36
CA GLN A 429 -4.59 27.31 22.86
C GLN A 429 -4.52 26.01 23.67
N PHE A 430 -3.41 25.31 23.60
CA PHE A 430 -3.20 24.09 24.36
C PHE A 430 -1.89 24.12 25.13
N SER A 431 -1.89 23.42 26.26
CA SER A 431 -0.69 23.16 27.07
C SER A 431 -0.47 21.66 27.18
N TYR A 432 0.80 21.29 27.28
CA TYR A 432 1.23 19.91 27.43
C TYR A 432 1.84 19.67 28.81
N GLU A 433 1.67 18.47 29.30
CA GLU A 433 2.36 17.96 30.49
C GLU A 433 2.84 16.54 30.18
N PHE A 434 4.13 16.30 30.40
CA PHE A 434 4.70 14.96 30.36
C PHE A 434 4.21 14.17 31.58
N VAL A 435 3.61 13.00 31.34
CA VAL A 435 3.11 12.11 32.41
C VAL A 435 4.08 10.98 32.67
N SER A 436 4.42 10.22 31.62
CA SER A 436 5.34 9.08 31.70
C SER A 436 5.90 8.73 30.33
N ALA A 437 6.97 7.93 30.33
CA ALA A 437 7.47 7.23 29.15
C ALA A 437 7.87 5.83 29.57
N GLU A 438 7.38 4.84 28.83
CA GLU A 438 7.59 3.42 29.11
C GLU A 438 7.98 2.70 27.81
N PRO A 439 8.77 1.62 27.86
CA PRO A 439 8.98 0.78 26.69
C PRO A 439 7.65 0.35 26.09
N ALA A 440 7.50 0.43 24.76
CA ALA A 440 6.25 0.07 24.07
C ALA A 440 5.86 -1.40 24.27
N SER A 441 6.84 -2.29 24.50
CA SER A 441 6.61 -3.68 24.88
C SER A 441 7.54 -4.15 26.01
N GLU A 442 6.98 -4.94 26.94
CA GLU A 442 7.76 -5.63 27.98
C GLU A 442 8.53 -6.84 27.44
N ASN A 443 8.08 -7.40 26.31
CA ASN A 443 8.58 -8.66 25.74
C ASN A 443 9.60 -8.47 24.61
N GLU A 444 10.11 -7.24 24.41
CA GLU A 444 11.10 -6.94 23.36
C GLU A 444 10.56 -7.11 21.92
N GLU A 445 9.23 -7.09 21.81
CA GLU A 445 8.47 -7.20 20.56
C GLU A 445 8.47 -5.88 19.78
N ASP A 446 8.46 -4.78 20.55
CA ASP A 446 8.57 -3.41 20.08
C ASP A 446 9.58 -2.67 20.97
N TYR A 447 10.67 -2.23 20.34
CA TYR A 447 11.75 -1.47 20.98
C TYR A 447 11.52 0.05 20.93
N GLY A 448 10.31 0.46 20.58
CA GLY A 448 9.84 1.82 20.69
C GLY A 448 9.59 2.27 22.12
N LEU A 449 9.11 3.50 22.23
CA LEU A 449 8.82 4.18 23.49
C LEU A 449 7.41 4.76 23.44
N ASP A 450 6.57 4.36 24.39
CA ASP A 450 5.23 4.91 24.55
C ASP A 450 5.29 6.08 25.53
N VAL A 451 5.05 7.28 25.00
CA VAL A 451 5.07 8.52 25.77
C VAL A 451 3.65 8.95 26.08
N THR A 452 3.31 9.05 27.36
CA THR A 452 2.01 9.55 27.81
C THR A 452 2.10 11.06 28.02
N VAL A 453 1.28 11.80 27.28
CA VAL A 453 1.17 13.25 27.34
C VAL A 453 -0.23 13.63 27.75
N LYS A 454 -0.35 14.53 28.73
CA LYS A 454 -1.61 15.18 29.04
C LYS A 454 -1.72 16.49 28.26
N VAL A 455 -2.77 16.60 27.46
CA VAL A 455 -3.09 17.78 26.66
C VAL A 455 -4.29 18.48 27.29
N THR A 456 -4.19 19.79 27.48
CA THR A 456 -5.28 20.62 28.00
C THR A 456 -5.62 21.73 27.03
N ASN A 457 -6.88 21.86 26.63
CA ASN A 457 -7.36 23.04 25.91
C ASN A 457 -7.54 24.20 26.90
N THR A 458 -6.58 25.13 26.90
CA THR A 458 -6.56 26.30 27.79
C THR A 458 -7.27 27.52 27.22
N GLY A 459 -7.72 27.45 25.97
CA GLY A 459 -8.45 28.53 25.33
C GLY A 459 -9.95 28.52 25.64
N LYS A 460 -10.72 29.18 24.78
CA LYS A 460 -12.17 29.42 24.97
C LYS A 460 -13.05 28.75 23.93
N LEU A 461 -12.44 28.17 22.91
CA LEU A 461 -13.12 27.50 21.81
C LEU A 461 -12.75 26.02 21.84
N PRO A 462 -13.60 25.12 21.33
CA PRO A 462 -13.20 23.74 21.12
C PRO A 462 -12.03 23.66 20.13
N GLY A 463 -11.37 22.52 20.03
CA GLY A 463 -10.37 22.31 18.99
C GLY A 463 -9.55 21.05 19.22
N ALA A 464 -8.86 20.62 18.18
CA ALA A 464 -7.88 19.54 18.24
C ALA A 464 -6.47 20.09 18.02
N ASP A 465 -5.48 19.52 18.71
CA ASP A 465 -4.08 19.89 18.56
C ASP A 465 -3.24 18.73 18.03
N THR A 466 -2.11 19.06 17.39
CA THR A 466 -1.14 18.10 16.88
C THR A 466 0.07 18.10 17.80
N VAL A 467 0.16 17.08 18.66
CA VAL A 467 1.27 16.93 19.60
C VAL A 467 2.46 16.33 18.85
N GLN A 468 3.60 16.99 18.91
CA GLN A 468 4.83 16.59 18.22
C GLN A 468 5.91 16.27 19.25
N ILE A 469 6.57 15.13 19.10
CA ILE A 469 7.68 14.70 19.95
C ILE A 469 8.97 14.70 19.15
N TYR A 470 9.95 15.48 19.63
CA TYR A 470 11.27 15.56 19.05
C TYR A 470 12.31 14.89 19.93
N THR A 471 13.25 14.19 19.31
CA THR A 471 14.48 13.74 19.95
C THR A 471 15.65 14.65 19.55
N GLU A 472 16.64 14.76 20.43
CA GLU A 472 17.87 15.51 20.19
C GLU A 472 19.05 14.58 19.93
N ASP A 473 19.80 14.86 18.85
CA ASP A 473 21.14 14.30 18.65
C ASP A 473 22.13 15.46 18.38
N GLY A 474 22.95 15.77 19.38
CA GLY A 474 23.85 16.92 19.34
C GLY A 474 23.09 18.25 19.35
N GLU A 475 23.19 19.02 18.26
CA GLU A 475 22.51 20.31 18.09
C GLU A 475 21.22 20.21 17.25
N ARG A 476 20.85 19.01 16.76
CA ARG A 476 19.72 18.83 15.84
C ARG A 476 18.54 18.15 16.54
N LYS A 477 17.37 18.81 16.50
CA LYS A 477 16.09 18.21 16.85
C LYS A 477 15.51 17.47 15.63
N THR A 478 15.00 16.27 15.85
CA THR A 478 14.36 15.44 14.81
C THR A 478 12.96 15.05 15.27
N LEU A 479 11.95 15.23 14.41
CA LEU A 479 10.59 14.77 14.73
C LEU A 479 10.58 13.25 14.77
N SER A 480 10.27 12.69 15.94
CA SER A 480 10.33 11.27 16.22
C SER A 480 8.94 10.61 16.27
N ALA A 481 7.92 11.37 16.68
CA ALA A 481 6.53 10.94 16.62
C ALA A 481 5.59 12.15 16.59
N VAL A 482 4.38 11.93 16.10
CA VAL A 482 3.32 12.93 16.03
C VAL A 482 1.98 12.26 16.27
N LYS A 483 1.06 12.95 16.94
CA LYS A 483 -0.31 12.46 17.10
C LYS A 483 -1.31 13.60 17.26
N LYS A 484 -2.43 13.50 16.56
CA LYS A 484 -3.57 14.41 16.70
C LYS A 484 -4.40 14.06 17.94
N THR A 485 -4.90 15.06 18.64
CA THR A 485 -5.93 14.86 19.67
C THR A 485 -7.31 14.76 19.03
N GLU A 486 -8.27 14.15 19.73
CA GLU A 486 -9.69 14.44 19.49
C GLU A 486 -10.00 15.93 19.70
N VAL A 487 -11.20 16.37 19.31
CA VAL A 487 -11.67 17.73 19.61
C VAL A 487 -11.94 17.89 21.11
N LEU A 488 -11.09 18.68 21.78
CA LEU A 488 -11.24 19.02 23.20
C LEU A 488 -12.08 20.28 23.35
N GLN A 489 -13.05 20.26 24.25
CA GLN A 489 -13.81 21.45 24.66
C GLN A 489 -12.93 22.42 25.46
N ALA A 490 -13.38 23.67 25.63
CA ALA A 490 -12.64 24.65 26.42
C ALA A 490 -12.48 24.18 27.89
N GLY A 491 -11.23 24.14 28.37
CA GLY A 491 -10.87 23.66 29.70
C GLY A 491 -10.81 22.14 29.85
N GLU A 492 -11.06 21.38 28.77
CA GLU A 492 -10.97 19.92 28.78
C GLU A 492 -9.51 19.46 28.72
N GLU A 493 -9.24 18.37 29.45
CA GLU A 493 -7.95 17.67 29.45
C GLU A 493 -8.12 16.21 29.03
N ARG A 494 -7.10 15.67 28.36
CA ARG A 494 -6.99 14.27 27.96
C ARG A 494 -5.56 13.81 28.05
N GLU A 495 -5.38 12.59 28.56
CA GLU A 495 -4.12 11.86 28.42
C GLU A 495 -4.16 11.06 27.13
N MET A 496 -3.04 11.07 26.40
CA MET A 496 -2.86 10.30 25.18
C MET A 496 -1.49 9.65 25.16
N VAL A 497 -1.44 8.43 24.66
CA VAL A 497 -0.19 7.71 24.41
C VAL A 497 0.25 7.97 22.98
N ILE A 498 1.50 8.41 22.84
CA ILE A 498 2.16 8.67 21.56
C ILE A 498 3.31 7.68 21.45
N HIS A 499 3.20 6.79 20.47
CA HIS A 499 4.18 5.75 20.21
C HIS A 499 5.35 6.31 19.38
N ILE A 500 6.57 6.23 19.91
CA ILE A 500 7.79 6.50 19.16
C ILE A 500 8.38 5.17 18.72
N SER A 501 8.38 4.91 17.42
CA SER A 501 8.95 3.68 16.88
C SER A 501 10.47 3.62 17.08
N GLN A 502 11.05 2.42 16.97
CA GLN A 502 12.50 2.24 16.97
C GLN A 502 13.21 3.14 15.95
N ARG A 503 12.59 3.34 14.77
CA ARG A 503 13.10 4.26 13.73
C ARG A 503 13.06 5.71 14.19
N GLY A 504 11.99 6.13 14.87
CA GLY A 504 11.87 7.47 15.46
C GLY A 504 12.90 7.74 16.57
N LEU A 505 13.38 6.70 17.25
CA LEU A 505 14.47 6.76 18.24
C LEU A 505 15.87 6.58 17.61
N GLY A 506 15.95 6.07 16.39
CA GLY A 506 17.19 5.68 15.76
C GLY A 506 17.92 6.86 15.10
N THR A 507 19.24 6.73 14.98
CA THR A 507 20.06 7.61 14.13
C THR A 507 20.79 6.75 13.10
N LEU A 508 20.81 7.24 11.86
CA LEU A 508 21.52 6.60 10.78
C LEU A 508 23.01 6.90 10.90
N LYS A 509 23.83 5.89 11.16
CA LYS A 509 25.27 6.00 11.30
C LYS A 509 25.94 4.97 10.40
N ASP A 510 26.81 5.44 9.51
CA ASP A 510 27.54 4.58 8.56
C ASP A 510 26.62 3.67 7.71
N GLY A 511 25.40 4.13 7.39
CA GLY A 511 24.39 3.36 6.65
C GLY A 511 23.48 2.48 7.53
N GLU A 512 23.82 2.31 8.80
CA GLU A 512 23.06 1.48 9.73
C GLU A 512 22.19 2.32 10.68
N TRP A 513 20.93 1.92 10.85
CA TRP A 513 20.05 2.50 11.86
C TRP A 513 20.44 1.99 13.25
N THR A 514 20.81 2.91 14.14
CA THR A 514 21.23 2.56 15.50
C THR A 514 20.42 3.33 16.53
N VAL A 515 19.94 2.65 17.58
CA VAL A 515 19.32 3.29 18.74
C VAL A 515 20.35 3.32 19.87
N GLN A 516 20.66 4.50 20.37
CA GLN A 516 21.58 4.64 21.50
C GLN A 516 20.83 4.42 22.82
N GLU A 517 21.35 3.51 23.65
CA GLU A 517 20.87 3.29 25.01
C GLU A 517 21.24 4.44 25.93
N GLY A 518 20.38 4.67 26.92
CA GLY A 518 20.62 5.59 28.03
C GLY A 518 19.65 6.76 28.07
N ASN A 519 19.98 7.74 28.90
CA ASN A 519 19.12 8.90 29.10
C ASN A 519 19.14 9.80 27.87
N ARG A 520 17.96 10.11 27.34
CA ARG A 520 17.76 11.07 26.26
C ARG A 520 16.74 12.13 26.66
N LYS A 521 16.89 13.31 26.05
CA LYS A 521 15.89 14.37 26.12
C LYS A 521 14.85 14.17 25.03
N LEU A 522 13.60 14.32 25.43
CA LEU A 522 12.46 14.48 24.53
C LEU A 522 11.91 15.90 24.68
N PHE A 523 11.49 16.47 23.56
CA PHE A 523 10.75 17.73 23.53
C PHE A 523 9.34 17.46 23.03
N ILE A 524 8.35 17.71 23.87
CA ILE A 524 6.93 17.66 23.49
C ILE A 524 6.53 19.10 23.17
N ALA A 525 6.19 19.35 21.92
CA ALA A 525 6.14 20.69 21.36
C ALA A 525 5.00 20.87 20.35
N HIS A 526 4.67 22.13 20.06
CA HIS A 526 3.73 22.50 19.00
C HIS A 526 4.38 22.57 17.62
N ASN A 527 5.70 22.74 17.55
CA ASN A 527 6.54 22.74 16.34
C ASN A 527 8.02 22.62 16.75
N ALA A 528 8.94 22.51 15.80
CA ALA A 528 10.34 22.19 16.07
C ALA A 528 11.12 23.26 16.86
N GLU A 529 10.68 24.52 16.80
CA GLU A 529 11.32 25.66 17.49
C GLU A 529 10.68 25.94 18.86
N ASP A 530 9.60 25.24 19.20
CA ASP A 530 8.92 25.36 20.48
C ASP A 530 9.54 24.41 21.52
N GLU A 531 9.85 24.93 22.70
CA GLU A 531 10.43 24.18 23.82
C GLU A 531 9.38 23.96 24.93
N THR A 532 8.14 23.65 24.54
CA THR A 532 6.98 23.65 25.44
C THR A 532 7.19 22.77 26.67
N VAL A 533 7.68 21.55 26.49
CA VAL A 533 7.98 20.60 27.58
C VAL A 533 9.23 19.80 27.24
N GLU A 534 10.23 19.88 28.12
CA GLU A 534 11.42 19.01 28.10
C GLU A 534 11.22 17.87 29.11
N ALA A 535 11.51 16.64 28.68
CA ALA A 535 11.49 15.45 29.53
C ALA A 535 12.77 14.63 29.35
N GLU A 536 13.31 14.08 30.43
CA GLU A 536 14.38 13.09 30.38
C GLU A 536 13.77 11.69 30.47
N VAL A 537 14.10 10.84 29.51
CA VAL A 537 13.63 9.44 29.44
C VAL A 537 14.81 8.50 29.31
N GLU A 538 14.69 7.31 29.88
CA GLU A 538 15.67 6.24 29.69
C GLU A 538 15.26 5.40 28.47
N ILE A 539 16.05 5.45 27.41
CA ILE A 539 15.90 4.57 26.26
C ILE A 539 16.67 3.28 26.54
N LYS A 540 15.96 2.17 26.53
CA LYS A 540 16.57 0.84 26.45
C LYS A 540 16.55 0.47 24.97
N ALA A 541 17.72 0.27 24.38
CA ALA A 541 17.74 -0.19 23.01
C ALA A 541 17.26 -1.64 23.01
N ALA A 542 16.99 -2.12 21.80
CA ALA A 542 16.84 -3.53 21.61
C ALA A 542 18.00 -4.27 22.27
N LYS A 543 17.70 -5.20 23.19
CA LYS A 543 18.70 -6.22 23.51
C LYS A 543 19.15 -6.76 22.17
N SER A 544 20.45 -6.82 21.94
CA SER A 544 21.05 -7.29 20.68
C SER A 544 20.80 -8.81 20.45
N GLY A 545 19.56 -9.26 20.59
CA GLY A 545 19.19 -10.61 20.98
C GLY A 545 18.23 -11.32 20.03
N VAL A 546 17.54 -10.64 19.12
CA VAL A 546 16.88 -11.33 18.00
C VAL A 546 17.90 -11.46 16.87
N SER A 547 18.92 -12.30 17.09
CA SER A 547 19.72 -12.84 15.98
C SER A 547 18.80 -13.70 15.13
N LEU A 548 18.92 -13.62 13.81
CA LEU A 548 18.23 -14.54 12.91
C LEU A 548 18.52 -15.99 13.34
N GLN A 549 17.49 -16.77 13.61
CA GLN A 549 17.60 -18.17 14.02
C GLN A 549 17.03 -19.06 12.93
N ALA A 550 17.65 -20.20 12.72
CA ALA A 550 17.12 -21.22 11.84
C ALA A 550 17.26 -22.60 12.46
N GLU A 551 16.25 -23.44 12.23
CA GLU A 551 16.19 -24.81 12.70
C GLU A 551 15.85 -25.72 11.53
N ALA A 552 16.62 -26.79 11.38
CA ALA A 552 16.36 -27.84 10.40
C ALA A 552 16.41 -29.21 11.10
N PRO A 553 15.78 -30.26 10.54
CA PRO A 553 15.91 -31.61 11.08
C PRO A 553 17.37 -32.06 11.04
N GLN A 554 17.78 -32.91 11.99
CA GLN A 554 19.14 -33.48 11.99
C GLN A 554 19.42 -34.33 10.74
N SER A 555 18.39 -34.96 10.17
CA SER A 555 18.48 -35.75 8.95
C SER A 555 17.20 -35.69 8.11
N ALA A 556 17.35 -35.80 6.78
CA ALA A 556 16.25 -35.93 5.82
C ALA A 556 16.56 -37.01 4.77
N GLU A 557 15.56 -37.55 4.08
CA GLU A 557 15.77 -38.56 3.02
C GLU A 557 15.97 -37.91 1.65
N ALA A 558 16.91 -38.43 0.85
CA ALA A 558 17.15 -37.92 -0.49
C ALA A 558 15.87 -37.96 -1.36
N GLY A 559 15.48 -36.80 -1.88
CA GLY A 559 14.32 -36.64 -2.75
C GLY A 559 12.97 -36.52 -2.05
N GLU A 560 12.94 -36.54 -0.72
CA GLU A 560 11.75 -36.24 0.09
C GLU A 560 11.82 -34.80 0.65
N PRO A 561 10.67 -34.09 0.72
CA PRO A 561 10.63 -32.73 1.27
C PRO A 561 10.83 -32.71 2.80
N PHE A 562 11.53 -31.69 3.30
CA PHE A 562 11.72 -31.44 4.74
C PHE A 562 11.68 -29.95 5.06
N ASP A 563 11.29 -29.62 6.30
CA ASP A 563 11.06 -28.24 6.72
C ASP A 563 12.28 -27.62 7.42
N VAL A 564 12.63 -26.39 7.02
CA VAL A 564 13.57 -25.50 7.71
C VAL A 564 12.79 -24.32 8.26
N LYS A 565 12.78 -24.15 9.57
CA LYS A 565 12.11 -23.04 10.23
C LYS A 565 13.08 -21.89 10.40
N VAL A 566 12.70 -20.70 9.99
CA VAL A 566 13.52 -19.48 10.12
C VAL A 566 12.75 -18.46 10.92
N ASN A 567 13.39 -17.85 11.91
CA ASN A 567 12.83 -16.79 12.73
C ASN A 567 13.67 -15.52 12.54
N THR A 568 13.06 -14.46 12.03
CA THR A 568 13.76 -13.20 11.73
C THR A 568 13.22 -12.01 12.51
N PRO A 569 14.06 -10.99 12.79
CA PRO A 569 13.56 -9.67 13.14
C PRO A 569 12.82 -9.01 11.96
N ILE A 570 11.99 -8.02 12.26
CA ILE A 570 11.04 -7.35 11.35
C ILE A 570 11.73 -6.59 10.18
N ASN A 571 13.03 -6.33 10.28
CA ASN A 571 13.78 -5.48 9.33
C ASN A 571 14.40 -6.24 8.13
N VAL A 572 14.03 -7.51 7.90
CA VAL A 572 14.55 -8.32 6.79
C VAL A 572 13.60 -8.25 5.59
N ILE A 573 14.09 -7.82 4.43
CA ILE A 573 13.27 -7.55 3.22
C ILE A 573 13.12 -8.79 2.33
N SER A 574 14.13 -9.65 2.29
CA SER A 574 14.06 -10.97 1.66
C SER A 574 15.12 -11.89 2.24
N LEU A 575 14.85 -13.19 2.17
CA LEU A 575 15.74 -14.24 2.61
C LEU A 575 16.21 -15.04 1.41
N GLN A 576 17.53 -15.22 1.28
CA GLN A 576 18.11 -16.13 0.30
C GLN A 576 18.79 -17.30 1.00
N MET A 577 18.46 -18.50 0.56
CA MET A 577 19.07 -19.74 1.06
C MET A 577 20.03 -20.29 0.01
N MET A 578 21.28 -20.55 0.40
CA MET A 578 22.28 -21.16 -0.48
C MET A 578 22.90 -22.41 0.16
N ASP A 579 23.15 -23.44 -0.66
CA ASP A 579 24.04 -24.53 -0.25
C ASP A 579 25.53 -24.14 -0.33
N ALA A 580 26.42 -25.05 0.08
CA ALA A 580 27.86 -24.83 0.08
C ALA A 580 28.44 -24.70 -1.34
N GLU A 581 27.72 -25.18 -2.35
CA GLU A 581 28.06 -25.11 -3.77
C GLU A 581 27.53 -23.84 -4.46
N GLY A 582 26.72 -23.03 -3.75
CA GLY A 582 26.20 -21.76 -4.23
C GLY A 582 24.88 -21.87 -5.01
N ASN A 583 24.17 -22.99 -4.92
CA ASN A 583 22.83 -23.11 -5.51
C ASN A 583 21.82 -22.38 -4.63
N VAL A 584 21.02 -21.50 -5.25
CA VAL A 584 20.00 -20.70 -4.57
C VAL A 584 18.69 -21.48 -4.50
N TYR A 585 18.15 -21.62 -3.29
CA TYR A 585 16.81 -22.13 -3.03
C TYR A 585 15.86 -20.94 -2.91
N GLN A 586 14.66 -21.05 -3.50
CA GLN A 586 13.72 -19.96 -3.83
C GLN A 586 13.80 -18.72 -2.91
N PRO A 587 13.98 -17.50 -3.48
CA PRO A 587 13.85 -16.27 -2.72
C PRO A 587 12.39 -16.07 -2.29
N VAL A 588 12.18 -15.63 -1.05
CA VAL A 588 10.88 -15.14 -0.57
C VAL A 588 11.04 -13.65 -0.28
N ASP A 589 10.27 -12.83 -0.98
CA ASP A 589 10.10 -11.42 -0.64
C ASP A 589 9.30 -11.32 0.67
N VAL A 590 9.91 -10.73 1.67
CA VAL A 590 9.28 -10.46 2.97
C VAL A 590 8.50 -9.15 2.83
N LEU A 591 7.34 -9.21 2.21
CA LEU A 591 6.41 -8.09 2.23
C LEU A 591 5.67 -8.08 3.57
N LYS A 592 5.97 -7.04 4.37
CA LYS A 592 5.20 -6.24 5.36
C LYS A 592 3.81 -6.70 5.88
N GLU A 593 3.42 -7.97 5.81
CA GLU A 593 2.20 -8.50 6.41
C GLU A 593 2.54 -9.43 7.57
N ASN A 594 3.11 -8.89 8.64
CA ASN A 594 2.95 -9.44 9.98
C ASN A 594 3.17 -8.30 10.97
N MET A 595 2.05 -7.81 11.53
CA MET A 595 2.06 -7.03 12.76
C MET A 595 2.35 -7.96 13.94
N GLY A 596 3.60 -8.41 14.05
CA GLY A 596 4.10 -9.29 15.10
C GLY A 596 5.63 -9.31 15.19
N ASP A 597 6.09 -9.72 16.36
CA ASP A 597 7.39 -9.51 17.02
C ASP A 597 8.61 -10.17 16.36
N SER A 598 8.33 -11.14 15.48
CA SER A 598 9.30 -11.86 14.66
C SER A 598 8.54 -12.56 13.55
N ILE A 599 9.15 -12.70 12.38
CA ILE A 599 8.51 -13.41 11.26
C ILE A 599 9.05 -14.83 11.24
N GLN A 600 8.15 -15.79 11.48
CA GLN A 600 8.45 -17.21 11.35
C GLN A 600 8.11 -17.71 9.96
N PHE A 601 9.12 -18.21 9.26
CA PHE A 601 8.99 -18.88 7.97
C PHE A 601 9.24 -20.36 8.14
N THR A 602 8.53 -21.18 7.36
CA THR A 602 8.85 -22.60 7.20
C THR A 602 9.15 -22.85 5.73
N TYR A 603 10.39 -23.21 5.42
CA TYR A 603 10.85 -23.56 4.09
C TYR A 603 10.80 -25.06 3.91
N THR A 604 10.00 -25.54 2.97
CA THR A 604 10.03 -26.94 2.59
C THR A 604 11.06 -27.15 1.47
N LEU A 605 12.21 -27.75 1.81
CA LEU A 605 13.29 -28.05 0.89
C LEU A 605 13.22 -29.50 0.43
N LYS A 606 13.69 -29.76 -0.80
CA LYS A 606 13.90 -31.11 -1.32
C LYS A 606 15.31 -31.19 -1.91
N ILE A 607 16.13 -32.08 -1.39
CA ILE A 607 17.51 -32.31 -1.83
C ILE A 607 17.63 -33.74 -2.34
N ASP A 608 17.95 -33.92 -3.62
CA ASP A 608 17.99 -35.23 -4.27
C ASP A 608 19.32 -35.99 -4.04
N GLN A 609 20.34 -35.32 -3.48
CA GLN A 609 21.69 -35.89 -3.30
C GLN A 609 21.99 -36.16 -1.82
N ALA A 610 22.41 -37.39 -1.52
CA ALA A 610 22.83 -37.79 -0.18
C ALA A 610 24.17 -37.13 0.21
N GLY A 611 24.29 -36.72 1.48
CA GLY A 611 25.45 -36.01 2.01
C GLY A 611 25.08 -34.97 3.06
N LYS A 612 26.10 -34.28 3.60
CA LYS A 612 25.89 -33.15 4.51
C LYS A 612 25.56 -31.91 3.67
N ALA A 613 24.38 -31.33 3.89
CA ALA A 613 23.98 -30.07 3.32
C ALA A 613 24.11 -28.96 4.37
N GLN A 614 24.94 -27.95 4.09
CA GLN A 614 24.97 -26.71 4.86
C GLN A 614 24.09 -25.69 4.16
N ILE A 615 23.13 -25.14 4.88
CA ILE A 615 22.16 -24.17 4.38
C ILE A 615 22.50 -22.83 5.02
N ASN A 616 22.91 -21.87 4.19
CA ASN A 616 23.25 -20.52 4.59
C ASN A 616 22.09 -19.58 4.30
N ILE A 617 21.69 -18.78 5.28
CA ILE A 617 20.58 -17.82 5.17
C ILE A 617 21.17 -16.42 5.14
N PHE A 618 20.88 -15.68 4.07
CA PHE A 618 21.31 -14.30 3.87
C PHE A 618 20.10 -13.36 3.98
N THR A 619 20.34 -12.15 4.47
CA THR A 619 19.32 -11.09 4.58
C THR A 619 19.56 -10.05 3.51
N THR A 620 18.50 -9.55 2.88
CA THR A 620 18.58 -8.33 2.06
C THR A 620 18.11 -7.10 2.83
N THR A 621 18.83 -6.00 2.62
CA THR A 621 18.47 -4.65 3.03
C THR A 621 18.28 -3.79 1.77
N PRO A 622 17.83 -2.52 1.86
CA PRO A 622 17.77 -1.63 0.69
C PRO A 622 19.12 -1.40 0.00
N GLU A 623 20.23 -1.74 0.66
CA GLU A 623 21.60 -1.61 0.15
C GLU A 623 22.10 -2.88 -0.56
N GLY A 624 21.35 -4.00 -0.50
CA GLY A 624 21.67 -5.25 -1.17
C GLY A 624 21.68 -6.47 -0.22
N LEU A 625 22.17 -7.60 -0.73
CA LEU A 625 22.33 -8.85 0.01
C LEU A 625 23.49 -8.74 1.01
N SER A 626 23.32 -9.28 2.22
CA SER A 626 24.38 -9.31 3.23
C SER A 626 25.64 -10.01 2.72
N GLU A 627 26.82 -9.41 2.96
CA GLU A 627 28.11 -9.97 2.53
C GLU A 627 28.47 -11.30 3.24
N SER A 628 27.76 -11.62 4.33
CA SER A 628 27.91 -12.86 5.08
C SER A 628 26.55 -13.44 5.47
N ALA A 629 26.51 -14.75 5.73
CA ALA A 629 25.29 -15.45 6.13
C ALA A 629 24.85 -14.98 7.53
N ALA A 630 23.59 -14.56 7.63
CA ALA A 630 22.96 -14.13 8.87
C ALA A 630 22.61 -15.31 9.80
N ALA A 631 22.36 -16.51 9.26
CA ALA A 631 22.34 -17.76 10.01
C ALA A 631 22.73 -18.96 9.13
N GLN A 632 23.03 -20.09 9.79
CA GLN A 632 23.44 -21.33 9.13
C GLN A 632 22.83 -22.55 9.85
N VAL A 633 22.37 -23.53 9.08
CA VAL A 633 21.93 -24.84 9.59
C VAL A 633 22.53 -25.98 8.77
N GLU A 634 22.73 -27.14 9.39
CA GLU A 634 23.27 -28.33 8.73
C GLU A 634 22.25 -29.47 8.80
N VAL A 635 22.06 -30.18 7.69
CA VAL A 635 21.15 -31.33 7.57
C VAL A 635 21.91 -32.49 6.94
N GLU A 636 21.80 -33.69 7.51
CA GLU A 636 22.33 -34.92 6.92
C GLU A 636 21.29 -35.56 5.99
N ILE A 637 21.53 -35.54 4.68
CA ILE A 637 20.68 -36.18 3.68
C ILE A 637 21.09 -37.64 3.53
N GLN A 638 20.19 -38.56 3.91
CA GLN A 638 20.40 -40.01 3.94
C GLN A 638 20.02 -40.70 2.62
#